data_AF-A0A923SZC1-F1
#
_entry.id   AF-A0A923SZC1-F1
#
_cell.length_a   1.000
_cell.length_b   1.000
_cell.length_c   1.000
_cell.angle_alpha   90.00
_cell.angle_beta   90.00
_cell.angle_gamma   90.00
#
_symmetry.space_group_name_H-M   'P 1'
#
loop_
_entity.id
_entity.type
_entity.pdbx_description
1 polymer ?
#
loop_
_entity_poly.entity_id
_entity_poly.type
_entity_poly.pdbx_seq_one_letter_code
_entity_poly.pdbx_strand_id
1 'polypeptide(L)'
;MKFSTDKYGGKYTEKNETLFTVGNGNIGMRGDTEEKSLSVHKGTYINGFFDSETILYGENAYGYAKNHQTILNLPDPKLIELTVDGFPFGLDKKLGCVSNFKMELNEDTGIMTRETDWAPLGKENSESSISIYTERLASFVHPNCAVIKYTVTNTSPNSEEISISSFIDTSVQNILAEFDPRKGAKFRHKPLIIDSSNSDDGKMTFTAHTAKSGLYLAGAVVAKIEGYQWTKCEVRDESPVSIAKITLKPAETLVHYKYICYVCGKSDRDLLKDAVAECQFFASEGFDKACVEQKKYLDDFWDIAGISIEGDSESEEALRFNLFHLLQSAGRSGKVSIAAKGLTSEGYEGHFFWDTESYVCPVFTYVAPEIASKLLEYRGIILDKARERAKIMNLKGALYPWRTIDGEETSAYFPAGTAQYHINADILFALNRFLNAHGDKKIDGKIVEEMFAESSRMYQSLGSYSTSGLSKGKFVINDVTGPDEYTAVVNNNAFTNLMVREIFELSQERSGAAATAEEKAAWKQTAENIYIPFDDKEKIYPQDGSFMEKADWDFENTPASNYPLLLHYHPLVIYRHRVLKQPDLVLAQFLLSGRFSLAEKIRNYEFYEKYTTGDSSLSHCIMSIMAAECRQIPKAMDYLKKTVRMDIDDLNGNSNDGIHTACMAGSWMSIVYGFAGFHDYNGRYSFTPRLPAEWKKLKFSMTLKGGVLDICLSHDEAIYTLRRNSLEKISFYHFNKDVSLNPGESKAFRVKPKLEAVLFDLDGVITNTAPLHYRAWKEMADREGLFFNEKINERLLGISREDSLEEILKANAVQWPEEKKKEICAKKNMRYVELLQTLTPDDILPGILSLLEELKRRNIKASLASASKNAGAIVNALGISEYFAAMADPSQVQKSKPAPDIFLDAAEKADVWYDNCIGIEDSQAGIFALNKAGIKAVGINKNNELECTDLQLHSTSELTIETLLRMFD
;
A
#
# COMPACT_ATOMS: atom_id res chain seq x y z
N MET A 1 -23.52 -3.14 -2.48
CA MET A 1 -23.12 -4.23 -3.40
C MET A 1 -23.31 -5.55 -2.65
N LYS A 2 -23.12 -6.69 -3.30
CA LYS A 2 -23.32 -8.01 -2.65
C LYS A 2 -22.27 -8.99 -3.15
N PHE A 3 -21.35 -9.38 -2.29
CA PHE A 3 -20.46 -10.52 -2.56
C PHE A 3 -21.20 -11.83 -2.22
N SER A 4 -21.22 -12.81 -3.12
CA SER A 4 -21.98 -14.05 -2.90
C SER A 4 -21.33 -15.30 -3.47
N THR A 5 -21.72 -16.46 -2.93
CA THR A 5 -21.32 -17.78 -3.42
C THR A 5 -22.44 -18.78 -3.24
N ASP A 6 -22.58 -19.70 -4.19
CA ASP A 6 -23.42 -20.89 -4.11
C ASP A 6 -22.61 -22.17 -3.80
N LYS A 7 -21.29 -22.04 -3.67
CA LYS A 7 -20.37 -23.16 -3.47
C LYS A 7 -20.11 -23.40 -1.99
N TYR A 8 -20.29 -24.64 -1.55
CA TYR A 8 -19.99 -25.10 -0.20
C TYR A 8 -19.30 -26.46 -0.20
N GLY A 9 -18.60 -26.78 0.90
CA GLY A 9 -17.91 -28.04 1.09
C GLY A 9 -16.55 -28.17 0.40
N GLY A 10 -15.76 -29.15 0.84
CA GLY A 10 -14.40 -29.37 0.35
C GLY A 10 -13.54 -28.10 0.48
N LYS A 11 -12.81 -27.76 -0.58
CA LYS A 11 -11.93 -26.58 -0.62
C LYS A 11 -12.64 -25.22 -0.47
N TYR A 12 -13.96 -25.17 -0.62
CA TYR A 12 -14.71 -23.91 -0.51
C TYR A 12 -14.99 -23.51 0.94
N THR A 13 -15.04 -24.48 1.87
CA THR A 13 -15.38 -24.22 3.27
C THR A 13 -14.39 -23.24 3.92
N GLU A 14 -13.10 -23.55 3.89
CA GLU A 14 -12.07 -22.74 4.58
C GLU A 14 -12.01 -21.31 4.05
N LYS A 15 -12.13 -21.15 2.73
CA LYS A 15 -12.12 -19.83 2.09
C LYS A 15 -13.37 -19.04 2.43
N ASN A 16 -14.55 -19.65 2.37
CA ASN A 16 -15.81 -18.96 2.69
C ASN A 16 -15.84 -18.52 4.16
N GLU A 17 -15.29 -19.32 5.09
CA GLU A 17 -15.16 -18.93 6.49
C GLU A 17 -14.34 -17.64 6.67
N THR A 18 -13.33 -17.38 5.83
CA THR A 18 -12.63 -16.09 5.84
C THR A 18 -13.46 -15.00 5.15
N LEU A 19 -13.87 -15.20 3.90
CA LEU A 19 -14.45 -14.14 3.05
C LEU A 19 -15.80 -13.61 3.55
N PHE A 20 -16.58 -14.45 4.25
CA PHE A 20 -17.88 -14.09 4.81
C PHE A 20 -17.81 -13.74 6.32
N THR A 21 -16.62 -13.37 6.81
CA THR A 21 -16.46 -12.81 8.16
C THR A 21 -17.28 -11.54 8.32
N VAL A 22 -17.95 -11.39 9.47
CA VAL A 22 -18.52 -10.11 9.91
C VAL A 22 -17.79 -9.63 11.15
N GLY A 23 -17.49 -8.34 11.22
CA GLY A 23 -16.80 -7.72 12.35
C GLY A 23 -17.12 -6.25 12.53
N ASN A 24 -16.55 -5.64 13.56
CA ASN A 24 -16.76 -4.22 13.89
C ASN A 24 -15.50 -3.55 14.48
N GLY A 25 -14.32 -4.11 14.22
CA GLY A 25 -13.02 -3.66 14.73
C GLY A 25 -12.71 -4.02 16.18
N ASN A 26 -13.73 -4.48 16.93
CA ASN A 26 -13.60 -5.06 18.26
C ASN A 26 -13.83 -6.57 18.21
N ILE A 27 -14.95 -7.00 17.64
CA ILE A 27 -15.33 -8.41 17.43
C ILE A 27 -15.12 -8.78 15.96
N GLY A 28 -14.59 -9.98 15.73
CA GLY A 28 -14.65 -10.67 14.44
C GLY A 28 -15.28 -12.04 14.59
N MET A 29 -16.22 -12.36 13.71
CA MET A 29 -16.91 -13.65 13.63
C MET A 29 -16.76 -14.23 12.23
N ARG A 30 -15.96 -15.29 12.11
CA ARG A 30 -15.72 -15.98 10.83
C ARG A 30 -17.02 -16.39 10.17
N GLY A 31 -17.00 -16.45 8.85
CA GLY A 31 -18.06 -16.93 7.96
C GLY A 31 -18.47 -18.41 8.14
N ASP A 32 -18.05 -19.06 9.23
CA ASP A 32 -18.48 -20.41 9.58
C ASP A 32 -19.99 -20.44 9.89
N THR A 33 -20.60 -21.58 9.61
CA THR A 33 -22.04 -21.80 9.79
C THR A 33 -22.39 -21.88 11.27
N GLU A 34 -23.60 -21.43 11.61
CA GLU A 34 -24.13 -21.48 12.97
C GLU A 34 -24.19 -22.93 13.50
N GLU A 35 -24.31 -23.93 12.63
CA GLU A 35 -24.38 -25.32 13.06
C GLU A 35 -23.00 -25.98 13.19
N LYS A 36 -22.97 -27.14 13.85
CA LYS A 36 -21.73 -27.88 14.12
C LYS A 36 -21.11 -28.54 12.87
N SER A 37 -21.94 -28.89 11.88
CA SER A 37 -21.48 -29.58 10.67
C SER A 37 -20.83 -28.60 9.68
N LEU A 38 -19.82 -29.07 8.94
CA LEU A 38 -19.21 -28.34 7.80
C LEU A 38 -18.52 -27.02 8.17
N SER A 39 -17.74 -27.02 9.26
CA SER A 39 -16.73 -26.00 9.53
C SER A 39 -15.34 -26.64 9.65
N VAL A 40 -14.32 -25.99 9.11
CA VAL A 40 -12.92 -26.37 9.32
C VAL A 40 -12.37 -25.67 10.55
N HIS A 41 -12.65 -24.38 10.70
CA HIS A 41 -12.24 -23.62 11.86
C HIS A 41 -13.28 -22.54 12.23
N LYS A 42 -14.06 -22.82 13.27
CA LYS A 42 -14.94 -21.83 13.90
C LYS A 42 -14.10 -20.82 14.65
N GLY A 43 -14.23 -19.54 14.30
CA GLY A 43 -13.45 -18.47 14.90
C GLY A 43 -14.30 -17.30 15.35
N THR A 44 -14.17 -16.94 16.61
CA THR A 44 -14.70 -15.71 17.19
C THR A 44 -13.57 -15.03 17.97
N TYR A 45 -13.27 -13.78 17.62
CA TYR A 45 -12.10 -13.06 18.13
C TYR A 45 -12.48 -11.71 18.72
N ILE A 46 -11.74 -11.28 19.75
CA ILE A 46 -11.73 -9.89 20.22
C ILE A 46 -10.36 -9.29 19.92
N ASN A 47 -10.37 -8.13 19.27
CA ASN A 47 -9.16 -7.41 18.90
C ASN A 47 -8.31 -7.09 20.13
N GLY A 48 -7.06 -7.52 20.11
CA GLY A 48 -6.14 -7.32 21.22
C GLY A 48 -6.39 -8.21 22.45
N PHE A 49 -7.26 -9.21 22.38
CA PHE A 49 -7.41 -10.22 23.43
C PHE A 49 -6.55 -11.45 23.11
N PHE A 50 -5.47 -11.63 23.87
CA PHE A 50 -4.41 -12.60 23.57
C PHE A 50 -3.92 -13.31 24.83
N ASP A 51 -3.23 -14.43 24.66
CA ASP A 51 -2.34 -14.97 25.70
C ASP A 51 -0.89 -15.02 25.22
N SER A 52 0.03 -15.14 26.16
CA SER A 52 1.48 -15.12 25.92
C SER A 52 2.09 -16.49 26.14
N GLU A 53 3.18 -16.80 25.44
CA GLU A 53 3.96 -18.00 25.68
C GLU A 53 5.45 -17.77 25.45
N THR A 54 6.28 -18.39 26.29
CA THR A 54 7.73 -18.18 26.25
C THR A 54 8.31 -18.81 24.99
N ILE A 55 9.05 -18.02 24.22
CA ILE A 55 9.75 -18.48 23.02
C ILE A 55 10.89 -19.41 23.46
N LEU A 56 10.94 -20.60 22.84
CA LEU A 56 12.06 -21.51 23.00
C LEU A 56 13.04 -21.31 21.85
N TYR A 57 14.25 -20.86 22.18
CA TYR A 57 15.36 -20.81 21.24
C TYR A 57 16.26 -22.03 21.43
N GLY A 58 16.75 -22.60 20.32
CA GLY A 58 17.84 -23.58 20.37
C GLY A 58 19.13 -22.94 20.92
N GLU A 59 19.38 -21.69 20.56
CA GLU A 59 20.44 -20.84 21.11
C GLU A 59 19.86 -19.45 21.42
N ASN A 60 19.89 -19.04 22.68
CA ASN A 60 19.35 -17.76 23.11
C ASN A 60 20.45 -16.69 23.15
N ALA A 61 20.11 -15.46 22.80
CA ALA A 61 20.98 -14.30 22.93
C ALA A 61 20.30 -13.17 23.72
N TYR A 62 21.10 -12.30 24.31
CA TYR A 62 20.57 -11.13 25.02
C TYR A 62 19.78 -10.24 24.06
N GLY A 63 18.62 -9.75 24.51
CA GLY A 63 17.75 -8.89 23.71
C GLY A 63 16.80 -9.61 22.75
N TYR A 64 16.87 -10.94 22.63
CA TYR A 64 15.83 -11.68 21.91
C TYR A 64 14.46 -11.53 22.57
N ALA A 65 13.40 -11.58 21.75
CA ALA A 65 12.03 -11.59 22.23
C ALA A 65 11.83 -12.74 23.20
N LYS A 66 11.24 -12.49 24.37
CA LYS A 66 11.07 -13.51 25.40
C LYS A 66 9.79 -14.32 25.21
N ASN A 67 8.72 -13.66 24.80
CA ASN A 67 7.40 -14.24 24.65
C ASN A 67 6.87 -13.97 23.24
N HIS A 68 6.14 -14.93 22.67
CA HIS A 68 5.21 -14.63 21.60
C HIS A 68 3.83 -14.40 22.21
N GLN A 69 3.00 -13.69 21.48
CA GLN A 69 1.60 -13.41 21.84
C GLN A 69 0.73 -14.03 20.76
N THR A 70 -0.45 -14.53 21.10
CA THR A 70 -1.40 -14.99 20.08
C THR A 70 -2.81 -14.61 20.46
N ILE A 71 -3.53 -13.97 19.53
CA ILE A 71 -4.97 -13.71 19.67
C ILE A 71 -5.71 -15.02 19.93
N LEU A 72 -6.68 -15.00 20.84
CA LEU A 72 -7.39 -16.21 21.24
C LEU A 72 -8.67 -16.42 20.45
N ASN A 73 -8.92 -17.67 20.06
CA ASN A 73 -10.24 -18.11 19.64
C ASN A 73 -11.14 -18.23 20.88
N LEU A 74 -12.26 -17.51 20.91
CA LEU A 74 -13.08 -17.31 22.10
C LEU A 74 -14.32 -18.20 22.10
N PRO A 75 -14.89 -18.52 23.28
CA PRO A 75 -16.10 -19.35 23.40
C PRO A 75 -17.19 -18.91 22.42
N ASP A 76 -17.56 -19.81 21.51
CA ASP A 76 -18.30 -19.46 20.29
C ASP A 76 -19.81 -19.35 20.55
N PRO A 77 -20.40 -18.15 20.46
CA PRO A 77 -21.79 -17.94 20.71
C PRO A 77 -22.59 -18.09 19.42
N LYS A 78 -22.00 -18.53 18.30
CA LYS A 78 -22.72 -18.74 17.04
C LYS A 78 -23.45 -20.08 17.01
N LEU A 79 -23.03 -21.05 17.84
CA LEU A 79 -23.52 -22.42 17.76
C LEU A 79 -25.04 -22.54 18.00
N ILE A 80 -25.73 -23.09 17.01
CA ILE A 80 -27.15 -23.49 17.02
C ILE A 80 -27.22 -24.93 16.51
N GLU A 81 -27.76 -25.85 17.30
CA GLU A 81 -28.06 -27.22 16.84
C GLU A 81 -29.56 -27.34 16.56
N LEU A 82 -29.89 -27.95 15.42
CA LEU A 82 -31.26 -28.15 14.95
C LEU A 82 -31.48 -29.63 14.64
N THR A 83 -32.61 -30.18 15.05
CA THR A 83 -33.08 -31.50 14.59
C THR A 83 -34.49 -31.38 14.02
N VAL A 84 -34.76 -32.10 12.92
CA VAL A 84 -36.08 -32.22 12.28
C VAL A 84 -36.53 -33.67 12.40
N ASP A 85 -37.65 -33.93 13.08
CA ASP A 85 -38.15 -35.29 13.36
C ASP A 85 -37.08 -36.21 14.00
N GLY A 86 -36.21 -35.63 14.83
CA GLY A 86 -35.09 -36.33 15.46
C GLY A 86 -33.85 -36.55 14.58
N PHE A 87 -33.88 -36.14 13.30
CA PHE A 87 -32.71 -36.14 12.43
C PHE A 87 -31.91 -34.84 12.61
N PRO A 88 -30.60 -34.89 12.90
CA PRO A 88 -29.78 -33.69 13.02
C PRO A 88 -29.64 -32.99 11.66
N PHE A 89 -29.93 -31.70 11.63
CA PHE A 89 -29.64 -30.86 10.49
C PHE A 89 -28.13 -30.70 10.33
N GLY A 90 -27.67 -30.70 9.08
CA GLY A 90 -26.31 -30.30 8.75
C GLY A 90 -26.03 -30.36 7.26
N LEU A 91 -24.98 -29.67 6.84
CA LEU A 91 -24.57 -29.56 5.44
C LEU A 91 -23.72 -30.75 4.95
N ASP A 92 -23.31 -31.65 5.85
CA ASP A 92 -22.68 -32.91 5.47
C ASP A 92 -23.73 -33.81 4.78
N LYS A 93 -23.36 -34.37 3.62
CA LYS A 93 -24.19 -35.32 2.84
C LYS A 93 -24.58 -36.57 3.64
N LYS A 94 -23.90 -36.86 4.75
CA LYS A 94 -24.25 -37.94 5.68
C LYS A 94 -25.44 -37.59 6.59
N LEU A 95 -25.78 -36.31 6.73
CA LEU A 95 -26.86 -35.83 7.59
C LEU A 95 -28.14 -35.56 6.79
N GLY A 96 -28.02 -35.04 5.56
CA GLY A 96 -29.15 -34.86 4.66
C GLY A 96 -28.79 -34.36 3.27
N CYS A 97 -29.82 -34.05 2.49
CA CYS A 97 -29.72 -33.51 1.14
C CYS A 97 -29.96 -32.01 1.16
N VAL A 98 -28.98 -31.23 0.68
CA VAL A 98 -29.09 -29.80 0.46
C VAL A 98 -29.46 -29.57 -1.00
N SER A 99 -30.61 -28.93 -1.25
CA SER A 99 -31.12 -28.66 -2.60
C SER A 99 -30.85 -27.24 -3.08
N ASN A 100 -30.68 -26.31 -2.14
CA ASN A 100 -30.33 -24.92 -2.38
C ASN A 100 -29.33 -24.47 -1.31
N PHE A 101 -28.31 -23.71 -1.71
CA PHE A 101 -27.35 -23.10 -0.81
C PHE A 101 -26.87 -21.78 -1.40
N LYS A 102 -26.96 -20.70 -0.63
CA LYS A 102 -26.38 -19.41 -1.00
C LYS A 102 -25.88 -18.70 0.24
N MET A 103 -24.66 -18.17 0.19
CA MET A 103 -24.14 -17.21 1.16
C MET A 103 -23.94 -15.85 0.48
N GLU A 104 -24.26 -14.78 1.19
CA GLU A 104 -24.11 -13.41 0.71
C GLU A 104 -23.57 -12.52 1.83
N LEU A 105 -22.60 -11.67 1.51
CA LEU A 105 -22.15 -10.57 2.36
C LEU A 105 -22.59 -9.28 1.68
N ASN A 106 -23.48 -8.54 2.34
CA ASN A 106 -23.94 -7.25 1.83
C ASN A 106 -23.11 -6.13 2.46
N GLU A 107 -22.23 -5.50 1.69
CA GLU A 107 -21.34 -4.45 2.20
C GLU A 107 -22.08 -3.13 2.50
N ASP A 108 -23.30 -2.93 1.98
CA ASP A 108 -24.13 -1.75 2.28
C ASP A 108 -24.75 -1.84 3.68
N THR A 109 -24.98 -3.05 4.17
CA THR A 109 -25.61 -3.30 5.48
C THR A 109 -24.67 -3.96 6.47
N GLY A 110 -23.53 -4.51 6.04
CA GLY A 110 -22.62 -5.28 6.88
C GLY A 110 -23.26 -6.53 7.46
N ILE A 111 -24.21 -7.12 6.73
CA ILE A 111 -24.95 -8.31 7.14
C ILE A 111 -24.51 -9.46 6.24
N MET A 112 -24.11 -10.56 6.87
CA MET A 112 -23.92 -11.83 6.20
C MET A 112 -25.22 -12.62 6.28
N THR A 113 -25.66 -13.16 5.14
CA THR A 113 -26.85 -13.99 5.06
C THR A 113 -26.52 -15.35 4.47
N ARG A 114 -27.30 -16.36 4.87
CA ARG A 114 -27.25 -17.69 4.27
C ARG A 114 -28.66 -18.22 4.08
N GLU A 115 -28.90 -18.81 2.92
CA GLU A 115 -30.10 -19.56 2.58
C GLU A 115 -29.73 -21.03 2.36
N THR A 116 -30.51 -21.94 2.93
CA THR A 116 -30.30 -23.38 2.78
C THR A 116 -31.62 -24.14 2.79
N ASP A 117 -31.91 -24.87 1.72
CA ASP A 117 -33.05 -25.80 1.66
C ASP A 117 -32.55 -27.23 1.88
N TRP A 118 -33.11 -27.92 2.87
CA TRP A 118 -32.60 -29.19 3.35
C TRP A 118 -33.71 -30.20 3.64
N ALA A 119 -33.43 -31.46 3.32
CA ALA A 119 -34.24 -32.62 3.68
C ALA A 119 -33.38 -33.68 4.40
N PRO A 120 -33.90 -34.39 5.41
CA PRO A 120 -33.17 -35.47 6.08
C PRO A 120 -32.75 -36.58 5.11
N LEU A 121 -31.61 -37.22 5.37
CA LEU A 121 -31.10 -38.32 4.55
C LEU A 121 -32.11 -39.49 4.52
N GLY A 122 -32.42 -40.01 3.33
CA GLY A 122 -33.41 -41.07 3.11
C GLY A 122 -34.87 -40.60 3.14
N LYS A 123 -35.10 -39.30 3.39
CA LYS A 123 -36.40 -38.64 3.35
C LYS A 123 -36.55 -37.69 2.15
N GLU A 124 -35.67 -37.77 1.16
CA GLU A 124 -35.63 -36.83 0.03
C GLU A 124 -36.92 -36.82 -0.80
N ASN A 125 -37.60 -37.97 -0.85
CA ASN A 125 -38.90 -38.14 -1.52
C ASN A 125 -40.08 -38.14 -0.54
N SER A 126 -39.84 -38.06 0.77
CA SER A 126 -40.85 -38.32 1.81
C SER A 126 -41.43 -37.04 2.40
N GLU A 127 -41.54 -35.98 1.59
CA GLU A 127 -42.22 -34.73 1.91
C GLU A 127 -41.60 -33.88 3.05
N SER A 128 -40.74 -34.40 3.92
CA SER A 128 -40.08 -33.66 5.03
C SER A 128 -38.94 -32.79 4.52
N SER A 129 -39.11 -31.48 4.60
CA SER A 129 -38.13 -30.48 4.18
C SER A 129 -38.28 -29.19 4.97
N ILE A 130 -37.17 -28.50 5.19
CA ILE A 130 -37.12 -27.17 5.79
C ILE A 130 -36.29 -26.21 4.94
N SER A 131 -36.60 -24.93 5.07
CA SER A 131 -35.77 -23.84 4.57
C SER A 131 -35.20 -23.07 5.74
N ILE A 132 -33.90 -22.82 5.71
CA ILE A 132 -33.16 -22.08 6.74
C ILE A 132 -32.64 -20.79 6.12
N TYR A 133 -32.95 -19.67 6.78
CA TYR A 133 -32.43 -18.36 6.42
C TYR A 133 -31.78 -17.73 7.65
N THR A 134 -30.48 -17.44 7.56
CA THR A 134 -29.71 -16.81 8.63
C THR A 134 -29.25 -15.42 8.24
N GLU A 135 -29.25 -14.52 9.22
CA GLU A 135 -28.73 -13.16 9.10
C GLU A 135 -27.81 -12.90 10.30
N ARG A 136 -26.60 -12.41 10.06
CA ARG A 136 -25.61 -12.16 11.09
C ARG A 136 -24.90 -10.84 10.89
N LEU A 137 -24.74 -10.07 11.96
CA LEU A 137 -23.97 -8.84 11.97
C LEU A 137 -23.25 -8.63 13.31
N ALA A 138 -22.08 -7.99 13.25
CA ALA A 138 -21.40 -7.40 14.40
C ALA A 138 -21.62 -5.87 14.35
N SER A 139 -22.13 -5.27 15.42
CA SER A 139 -22.61 -3.89 15.38
C SER A 139 -21.46 -2.88 15.37
N PHE A 140 -21.43 -1.95 14.41
CA PHE A 140 -20.50 -0.81 14.42
C PHE A 140 -20.87 0.25 15.48
N VAL A 141 -22.11 0.25 15.97
CA VAL A 141 -22.61 1.23 16.97
C VAL A 141 -22.48 0.71 18.39
N HIS A 142 -22.62 -0.60 18.59
CA HIS A 142 -22.41 -1.31 19.85
C HIS A 142 -21.18 -2.23 19.73
N PRO A 143 -19.96 -1.74 20.04
CA PRO A 143 -18.71 -2.44 19.71
C PRO A 143 -18.58 -3.83 20.33
N ASN A 144 -19.22 -4.05 21.49
CA ASN A 144 -19.20 -5.32 22.20
C ASN A 144 -20.29 -6.28 21.74
N CYS A 145 -21.16 -5.89 20.81
CA CYS A 145 -22.37 -6.64 20.48
C CYS A 145 -22.42 -7.17 19.04
N ALA A 146 -23.03 -8.34 18.90
CA ALA A 146 -23.39 -8.96 17.64
C ALA A 146 -24.78 -9.60 17.75
N VAL A 147 -25.41 -9.89 16.61
CA VAL A 147 -26.72 -10.57 16.60
C VAL A 147 -26.80 -11.56 15.44
N ILE A 148 -27.43 -12.70 15.73
CA ILE A 148 -27.86 -13.69 14.73
C ILE A 148 -29.38 -13.74 14.76
N LYS A 149 -29.99 -13.71 13.58
CA LYS A 149 -31.39 -14.08 13.35
C LYS A 149 -31.40 -15.38 12.54
N TYR A 150 -32.02 -16.40 13.08
CA TYR A 150 -32.06 -17.76 12.54
C TYR A 150 -33.50 -18.15 12.28
N THR A 151 -33.86 -18.29 11.01
CA THR A 151 -35.23 -18.53 10.57
C THR A 151 -35.36 -19.94 10.01
N VAL A 152 -36.28 -20.74 10.54
CA VAL A 152 -36.58 -22.09 10.05
C VAL A 152 -38.02 -22.12 9.57
N THR A 153 -38.24 -22.40 8.29
CA THR A 153 -39.57 -22.55 7.71
C THR A 153 -39.82 -24.00 7.37
N ASN A 154 -40.96 -24.54 7.82
CA ASN A 154 -41.41 -25.85 7.40
C ASN A 154 -41.94 -25.79 5.96
N THR A 155 -41.18 -26.36 5.01
CA THR A 155 -41.58 -26.41 3.60
C THR A 155 -42.24 -27.74 3.22
N SER A 156 -42.37 -28.66 4.18
CA SER A 156 -43.12 -29.90 4.01
C SER A 156 -44.63 -29.66 4.00
N PRO A 157 -45.42 -30.57 3.40
CA PRO A 157 -46.87 -30.64 3.56
C PRO A 157 -47.31 -31.24 4.92
N ASN A 158 -46.38 -31.69 5.77
CA ASN A 158 -46.68 -32.31 7.06
C ASN A 158 -46.27 -31.40 8.24
N SER A 159 -46.70 -31.73 9.45
CA SER A 159 -46.15 -31.09 10.65
C SER A 159 -44.83 -31.76 11.02
N GLU A 160 -43.80 -30.96 11.28
CA GLU A 160 -42.45 -31.44 11.61
C GLU A 160 -42.11 -31.11 13.08
N GLU A 161 -41.50 -32.05 13.81
CA GLU A 161 -40.98 -31.79 15.15
C GLU A 161 -39.58 -31.17 15.07
N ILE A 162 -39.46 -29.92 15.48
CA ILE A 162 -38.21 -29.16 15.53
C ILE A 162 -37.68 -29.13 16.96
N SER A 163 -36.45 -29.57 17.16
CA SER A 163 -35.69 -29.27 18.38
C SER A 163 -34.58 -28.28 18.03
N ILE A 164 -34.56 -27.13 18.69
CA ILE A 164 -33.52 -26.11 18.54
C ILE A 164 -32.76 -25.96 19.87
N SER A 165 -31.44 -25.99 19.80
CA SER A 165 -30.54 -25.81 20.94
C SER A 165 -29.57 -24.67 20.65
N SER A 166 -29.59 -23.62 21.46
CA SER A 166 -28.70 -22.46 21.33
C SER A 166 -27.62 -22.52 22.40
N PHE A 167 -26.35 -22.37 22.01
CA PHE A 167 -25.18 -22.57 22.89
C PHE A 167 -24.31 -21.32 23.04
N ILE A 168 -23.47 -21.31 24.08
CA ILE A 168 -22.12 -20.74 23.96
C ILE A 168 -21.15 -21.93 24.01
N ASP A 169 -20.45 -22.22 22.91
CA ASP A 169 -19.51 -23.34 22.83
C ASP A 169 -18.15 -22.94 23.44
N THR A 170 -17.89 -23.39 24.66
CA THR A 170 -16.64 -23.10 25.38
C THR A 170 -15.50 -24.05 25.03
N SER A 171 -15.73 -25.03 24.15
CA SER A 171 -14.75 -26.06 23.78
C SER A 171 -13.81 -25.68 22.63
N VAL A 172 -14.05 -24.53 21.99
CA VAL A 172 -13.23 -24.05 20.86
C VAL A 172 -11.78 -23.83 21.25
N GLN A 173 -10.88 -24.02 20.28
CA GLN A 173 -9.43 -23.92 20.47
C GLN A 173 -8.79 -23.16 19.32
N ASN A 174 -7.62 -22.60 19.62
CA ASN A 174 -6.75 -22.01 18.63
C ASN A 174 -6.23 -23.06 17.63
N ILE A 175 -5.93 -22.64 16.39
CA ILE A 175 -5.21 -23.47 15.42
C ILE A 175 -3.77 -23.65 15.91
N LEU A 176 -3.29 -24.89 16.02
CA LEU A 176 -1.89 -25.14 16.40
C LEU A 176 -0.96 -24.94 15.19
N ALA A 177 0.15 -24.23 15.39
CA ALA A 177 1.17 -24.09 14.36
C ALA A 177 1.82 -25.45 14.03
N GLU A 178 1.89 -25.79 12.74
CA GLU A 178 2.64 -26.94 12.22
C GLU A 178 4.00 -26.50 11.64
N PHE A 179 4.23 -26.72 10.34
CA PHE A 179 5.51 -26.46 9.67
C PHE A 179 5.74 -24.97 9.37
N ASP A 180 4.67 -24.22 9.08
CA ASP A 180 4.73 -22.77 8.86
C ASP A 180 4.37 -22.03 10.16
N PRO A 181 5.33 -21.33 10.80
CA PRO A 181 5.12 -20.66 12.08
C PRO A 181 4.20 -19.43 11.98
N ARG A 182 3.73 -19.07 10.77
CA ARG A 182 2.81 -17.93 10.52
C ARG A 182 1.33 -18.31 10.60
N LYS A 183 0.99 -19.60 10.64
CA LYS A 183 -0.39 -20.11 10.48
C LYS A 183 -1.20 -20.32 11.76
N GLY A 184 -0.56 -20.41 12.93
CA GLY A 184 -1.29 -20.75 14.16
C GLY A 184 -0.55 -20.45 15.45
N ALA A 185 -1.22 -20.71 16.57
CA ALA A 185 -0.74 -20.53 17.92
C ALA A 185 0.31 -21.57 18.32
N LYS A 186 1.24 -21.18 19.20
CA LYS A 186 2.31 -22.05 19.70
C LYS A 186 2.20 -22.27 21.22
N PHE A 187 0.98 -22.39 21.72
CA PHE A 187 0.71 -22.62 23.14
C PHE A 187 1.07 -24.05 23.56
N ARG A 188 1.75 -24.20 24.71
CA ARG A 188 1.99 -25.49 25.38
C ARG A 188 1.11 -25.70 26.61
N HIS A 189 0.13 -24.83 26.77
CA HIS A 189 -0.81 -24.78 27.88
C HIS A 189 -2.20 -24.45 27.34
N LYS A 190 -3.26 -24.60 28.16
CA LYS A 190 -4.61 -24.12 27.82
C LYS A 190 -4.61 -22.60 28.01
N PRO A 191 -4.66 -21.78 26.93
CA PRO A 191 -4.45 -20.34 27.05
C PRO A 191 -5.65 -19.60 27.66
N LEU A 192 -6.85 -20.16 27.54
CA LEU A 192 -8.07 -19.61 28.12
C LEU A 192 -8.68 -20.59 29.12
N ILE A 193 -8.91 -20.12 30.34
CA ILE A 193 -9.49 -20.90 31.44
C ILE A 193 -10.92 -20.40 31.65
N ILE A 194 -11.89 -21.31 31.57
CA ILE A 194 -13.30 -21.01 31.86
C ILE A 194 -13.50 -21.06 33.37
N ASP A 195 -13.96 -19.95 33.94
CA ASP A 195 -14.19 -19.81 35.37
C ASP A 195 -15.60 -20.21 35.78
N SER A 196 -16.59 -19.82 34.97
CA SER A 196 -17.99 -20.12 35.23
C SER A 196 -18.80 -20.10 33.95
N SER A 197 -19.92 -20.83 33.95
CA SER A 197 -20.91 -20.82 32.89
C SER A 197 -22.30 -21.05 33.46
N ASN A 198 -23.29 -20.37 32.90
CA ASN A 198 -24.67 -20.44 33.37
C ASN A 198 -25.65 -20.31 32.21
N SER A 199 -26.79 -21.00 32.31
CA SER A 199 -27.92 -20.85 31.40
C SER A 199 -29.23 -20.79 32.18
N ASP A 200 -30.02 -19.75 31.94
CA ASP A 200 -31.33 -19.53 32.54
C ASP A 200 -32.27 -18.82 31.56
N ASP A 201 -33.33 -19.50 31.14
CA ASP A 201 -34.39 -19.00 30.26
C ASP A 201 -33.88 -18.17 29.06
N GLY A 202 -33.04 -18.78 28.23
CA GLY A 202 -32.46 -18.12 27.06
C GLY A 202 -31.35 -17.11 27.38
N LYS A 203 -31.06 -16.82 28.65
CA LYS A 203 -29.87 -16.04 29.05
C LYS A 203 -28.73 -17.01 29.30
N MET A 204 -27.65 -16.88 28.55
CA MET A 204 -26.45 -17.69 28.72
C MET A 204 -25.26 -16.78 29.00
N THR A 205 -24.40 -17.19 29.91
CA THR A 205 -23.22 -16.40 30.29
C THR A 205 -22.04 -17.28 30.57
N PHE A 206 -20.83 -16.74 30.36
CA PHE A 206 -19.60 -17.34 30.87
C PHE A 206 -18.62 -16.26 31.34
N THR A 207 -17.67 -16.66 32.18
CA THR A 207 -16.49 -15.87 32.51
C THR A 207 -15.24 -16.70 32.29
N ALA A 208 -14.16 -16.05 31.87
CA ALA A 208 -12.89 -16.69 31.60
C ALA A 208 -11.71 -15.74 31.86
N HIS A 209 -10.52 -16.30 32.03
CA HIS A 209 -9.27 -15.55 32.08
C HIS A 209 -8.16 -16.24 31.31
N THR A 210 -7.21 -15.45 30.84
CA THR A 210 -6.00 -15.93 30.14
C THR A 210 -5.00 -16.51 31.13
N ALA A 211 -4.26 -17.54 30.75
CA ALA A 211 -3.35 -18.22 31.66
C ALA A 211 -2.09 -17.40 31.99
N LYS A 212 -1.57 -16.57 31.07
CA LYS A 212 -0.31 -15.82 31.29
C LYS A 212 -0.42 -14.30 31.11
N SER A 213 -1.23 -13.80 30.18
CA SER A 213 -1.32 -12.35 29.89
C SER A 213 -2.14 -11.57 30.94
N GLY A 214 -2.89 -12.26 31.81
CA GLY A 214 -3.65 -11.66 32.91
C GLY A 214 -4.89 -10.85 32.46
N LEU A 215 -5.45 -11.20 31.30
CA LEU A 215 -6.69 -10.63 30.77
C LEU A 215 -7.89 -11.46 31.22
N TYR A 216 -9.02 -10.78 31.39
CA TYR A 216 -10.30 -11.36 31.79
C TYR A 216 -11.36 -11.09 30.72
N LEU A 217 -12.28 -12.04 30.56
CA LEU A 217 -13.35 -12.04 29.57
C LEU A 217 -14.66 -12.44 30.23
N ALA A 218 -15.73 -11.74 29.88
CA ALA A 218 -17.09 -12.18 30.13
C ALA A 218 -17.88 -12.16 28.82
N GLY A 219 -18.71 -13.18 28.62
CA GLY A 219 -19.66 -13.24 27.52
C GLY A 219 -21.07 -13.40 28.02
N ALA A 220 -22.01 -12.75 27.34
CA ALA A 220 -23.44 -12.86 27.60
C ALA A 220 -24.21 -13.04 26.29
N VAL A 221 -25.22 -13.90 26.32
CA VAL A 221 -26.17 -14.11 25.23
C VAL A 221 -27.59 -13.98 25.75
N VAL A 222 -28.42 -13.24 25.02
CA VAL A 222 -29.87 -13.23 25.18
C VAL A 222 -30.49 -13.89 23.95
N ALA A 223 -31.00 -15.11 24.15
CA ALA A 223 -31.60 -15.96 23.14
C ALA A 223 -33.14 -15.88 23.23
N LYS A 224 -33.80 -15.49 22.14
CA LYS A 224 -35.26 -15.37 22.05
C LYS A 224 -35.79 -16.24 20.92
N ILE A 225 -36.94 -16.86 21.13
CA ILE A 225 -37.69 -17.57 20.07
C ILE A 225 -39.07 -16.93 19.96
N GLU A 226 -39.41 -16.38 18.80
CA GLU A 226 -40.69 -15.68 18.60
C GLU A 226 -41.88 -16.63 18.78
N GLY A 227 -42.80 -16.28 19.68
CA GLY A 227 -44.02 -17.05 19.92
C GLY A 227 -43.84 -18.33 20.75
N TYR A 228 -42.62 -18.67 21.17
CA TYR A 228 -42.32 -19.88 21.94
C TYR A 228 -41.49 -19.57 23.19
N GLN A 229 -41.23 -20.59 24.02
CA GLN A 229 -40.46 -20.49 25.27
C GLN A 229 -39.38 -21.58 25.29
N TRP A 230 -38.28 -21.32 26.00
CA TRP A 230 -37.27 -22.34 26.24
C TRP A 230 -37.83 -23.41 27.19
N THR A 231 -37.68 -24.67 26.80
CA THR A 231 -38.22 -25.81 27.54
C THR A 231 -37.22 -26.41 28.53
N LYS A 232 -35.92 -26.19 28.29
CA LYS A 232 -34.83 -26.69 29.12
C LYS A 232 -33.61 -25.78 29.02
N CYS A 233 -32.95 -25.52 30.14
CA CYS A 233 -31.65 -24.84 30.22
C CYS A 233 -30.70 -25.72 31.02
N GLU A 234 -29.47 -25.87 30.55
CA GLU A 234 -28.44 -26.66 31.22
C GLU A 234 -27.03 -26.16 30.84
N VAL A 235 -26.01 -26.74 31.47
CA VAL A 235 -24.60 -26.58 31.08
C VAL A 235 -24.09 -27.96 30.67
N ARG A 236 -23.64 -28.10 29.41
CA ARG A 236 -23.09 -29.34 28.85
C ARG A 236 -21.60 -29.13 28.60
N ASP A 237 -20.73 -29.89 29.27
CA ASP A 237 -19.28 -29.80 29.08
C ASP A 237 -18.76 -28.34 29.14
N GLU A 238 -19.09 -27.63 30.23
CA GLU A 238 -18.81 -26.20 30.44
C GLU A 238 -19.54 -25.24 29.47
N SER A 239 -20.30 -25.72 28.49
CA SER A 239 -21.04 -24.89 27.54
C SER A 239 -22.50 -24.65 27.98
N PRO A 240 -22.93 -23.41 28.24
CA PRO A 240 -24.32 -23.12 28.57
C PRO A 240 -25.23 -23.29 27.34
N VAL A 241 -26.40 -23.91 27.54
CA VAL A 241 -27.35 -24.22 26.46
C VAL A 241 -28.80 -24.01 26.88
N SER A 242 -29.59 -23.43 25.97
CA SER A 242 -31.06 -23.35 26.06
C SER A 242 -31.71 -24.12 24.90
N ILE A 243 -32.77 -24.88 25.19
CA ILE A 243 -33.37 -25.87 24.29
C ILE A 243 -34.88 -25.69 24.22
N ALA A 244 -35.44 -25.67 23.01
CA ALA A 244 -36.88 -25.66 22.77
C ALA A 244 -37.26 -26.79 21.80
N LYS A 245 -38.42 -27.42 22.06
CA LYS A 245 -39.07 -28.38 21.19
C LYS A 245 -40.39 -27.80 20.69
N ILE A 246 -40.57 -27.76 19.38
CA ILE A 246 -41.63 -27.02 18.72
C ILE A 246 -42.15 -27.87 17.55
N THR A 247 -43.47 -27.97 17.41
CA THR A 247 -44.09 -28.56 16.21
C THR A 247 -44.44 -27.44 15.25
N LEU A 248 -43.86 -27.46 14.04
CA LEU A 248 -44.18 -26.50 12.99
C LEU A 248 -45.19 -27.10 12.02
N LYS A 249 -46.32 -26.43 11.79
CA LYS A 249 -47.26 -26.81 10.71
C LYS A 249 -46.69 -26.44 9.34
N PRO A 250 -47.24 -27.00 8.24
CA PRO A 250 -46.85 -26.60 6.89
C PRO A 250 -46.87 -25.07 6.72
N ALA A 251 -45.80 -24.53 6.13
CA ALA A 251 -45.58 -23.10 5.92
C ALA A 251 -45.46 -22.23 7.19
N GLU A 252 -45.46 -22.81 8.41
CA GLU A 252 -45.13 -22.07 9.62
C GLU A 252 -43.61 -21.84 9.72
N THR A 253 -43.26 -20.70 10.29
CA THR A 253 -41.87 -20.24 10.46
C THR A 253 -41.56 -20.06 11.94
N LEU A 254 -40.40 -20.58 12.33
CA LEU A 254 -39.75 -20.32 13.61
C LEU A 254 -38.66 -19.26 13.41
N VAL A 255 -38.69 -18.20 14.23
CA VAL A 255 -37.61 -17.19 14.25
C VAL A 255 -36.91 -17.21 15.60
N HIS A 256 -35.61 -17.45 15.58
CA HIS A 256 -34.74 -17.42 16.75
C HIS A 256 -33.73 -16.26 16.64
N TYR A 257 -33.74 -15.36 17.60
CA TYR A 257 -32.72 -14.32 17.74
C TYR A 257 -31.72 -14.68 18.82
N LYS A 258 -30.45 -14.35 18.56
CA LYS A 258 -29.35 -14.52 19.49
C LYS A 258 -28.55 -13.24 19.55
N TYR A 259 -28.80 -12.44 20.59
CA TYR A 259 -28.03 -11.23 20.88
C TYR A 259 -26.82 -11.63 21.70
N ILE A 260 -25.65 -11.15 21.32
CA ILE A 260 -24.35 -11.60 21.83
C ILE A 260 -23.59 -10.39 22.32
N CYS A 261 -22.94 -10.48 23.48
CA CYS A 261 -22.06 -9.45 24.00
C CYS A 261 -20.78 -10.06 24.57
N TYR A 262 -19.64 -9.43 24.32
CA TYR A 262 -18.38 -9.69 25.01
C TYR A 262 -17.80 -8.44 25.64
N VAL A 263 -17.30 -8.57 26.86
CA VAL A 263 -16.54 -7.50 27.54
C VAL A 263 -15.25 -8.09 28.08
N CYS A 264 -14.12 -7.43 27.82
CA CYS A 264 -12.82 -7.83 28.30
C CYS A 264 -12.12 -6.72 29.08
N GLY A 265 -11.19 -7.09 29.97
CA GLY A 265 -10.43 -6.14 30.76
C GLY A 265 -9.22 -6.74 31.47
N LYS A 266 -8.52 -5.91 32.26
CA LYS A 266 -7.37 -6.33 33.10
C LYS A 266 -7.78 -6.81 34.49
N SER A 267 -9.08 -6.83 34.80
CA SER A 267 -9.63 -7.33 36.06
C SER A 267 -11.01 -7.94 35.81
N ASP A 268 -11.40 -8.92 36.63
CA ASP A 268 -12.72 -9.56 36.62
C ASP A 268 -13.86 -8.67 37.14
N ARG A 269 -13.53 -7.63 37.92
CA ARG A 269 -14.50 -6.75 38.57
C ARG A 269 -15.50 -6.17 37.56
N ASP A 270 -16.78 -6.38 37.84
CA ASP A 270 -17.95 -5.89 37.08
C ASP A 270 -18.08 -6.40 35.62
N LEU A 271 -17.12 -7.14 35.06
CA LEU A 271 -17.15 -7.57 33.64
C LEU A 271 -18.41 -8.35 33.26
N LEU A 272 -18.78 -9.36 34.06
CA LEU A 272 -19.99 -10.15 33.79
C LEU A 272 -21.26 -9.30 33.88
N LYS A 273 -21.30 -8.39 34.86
CA LYS A 273 -22.44 -7.49 35.06
C LYS A 273 -22.59 -6.54 33.86
N ASP A 274 -21.48 -5.99 33.37
CA ASP A 274 -21.46 -5.10 32.22
C ASP A 274 -21.86 -5.85 30.93
N ALA A 275 -21.30 -7.04 30.70
CA ALA A 275 -21.66 -7.88 29.56
C ALA A 275 -23.16 -8.22 29.54
N VAL A 276 -23.73 -8.59 30.70
CA VAL A 276 -25.16 -8.90 30.83
C VAL A 276 -26.01 -7.65 30.61
N ALA A 277 -25.66 -6.52 31.21
CA ALA A 277 -26.42 -5.28 31.07
C ALA A 277 -26.42 -4.77 29.63
N GLU A 278 -25.26 -4.76 28.97
CA GLU A 278 -25.13 -4.32 27.59
C GLU A 278 -25.85 -5.27 26.62
N CYS A 279 -25.73 -6.60 26.82
CA CYS A 279 -26.45 -7.58 26.01
C CYS A 279 -27.97 -7.44 26.14
N GLN A 280 -28.47 -7.26 27.36
CA GLN A 280 -29.90 -7.07 27.62
C GLN A 280 -30.45 -5.78 27.01
N PHE A 281 -29.67 -4.70 27.07
CA PHE A 281 -30.01 -3.44 26.41
C PHE A 281 -30.05 -3.61 24.89
N PHE A 282 -29.02 -4.18 24.29
CA PHE A 282 -28.99 -4.44 22.84
C PHE A 282 -30.15 -5.36 22.39
N ALA A 283 -30.48 -6.37 23.20
CA ALA A 283 -31.61 -7.26 22.94
C ALA A 283 -32.99 -6.61 23.14
N SER A 284 -33.12 -5.55 23.95
CA SER A 284 -34.38 -4.82 24.14
C SER A 284 -34.65 -3.83 23.01
N GLU A 285 -33.59 -3.32 22.40
CA GLU A 285 -33.61 -2.45 21.22
C GLU A 285 -34.01 -3.22 19.94
N GLY A 286 -33.55 -4.46 19.82
CA GLY A 286 -34.01 -5.42 18.79
C GLY A 286 -33.20 -5.40 17.49
N PHE A 287 -33.38 -6.47 16.69
CA PHE A 287 -32.64 -6.72 15.44
C PHE A 287 -32.85 -5.63 14.39
N ASP A 288 -34.08 -5.17 14.20
CA ASP A 288 -34.39 -4.16 13.17
C ASP A 288 -33.67 -2.83 13.46
N LYS A 289 -33.61 -2.42 14.73
CA LYS A 289 -32.88 -1.21 15.13
C LYS A 289 -31.38 -1.36 14.88
N ALA A 290 -30.80 -2.51 15.24
CA ALA A 290 -29.40 -2.81 14.96
C ALA A 290 -29.11 -2.74 13.45
N CYS A 291 -30.00 -3.23 12.59
CA CYS A 291 -29.85 -3.15 11.13
C CYS A 291 -29.90 -1.70 10.62
N VAL A 292 -30.82 -0.89 11.13
CA VAL A 292 -30.94 0.54 10.76
C VAL A 292 -29.70 1.33 11.16
N GLU A 293 -29.21 1.13 12.38
CA GLU A 293 -28.00 1.77 12.89
C GLU A 293 -26.74 1.36 12.12
N GLN A 294 -26.61 0.05 11.86
CA GLN A 294 -25.52 -0.51 11.06
C GLN A 294 -25.50 0.08 9.65
N LYS A 295 -26.66 0.08 8.97
CA LYS A 295 -26.79 0.67 7.63
C LYS A 295 -26.44 2.15 7.66
N LYS A 296 -26.91 2.90 8.64
CA LYS A 296 -26.58 4.33 8.77
C LYS A 296 -25.07 4.55 8.90
N TYR A 297 -24.39 3.77 9.76
CA TYR A 297 -22.94 3.86 9.90
C TYR A 297 -22.22 3.59 8.58
N LEU A 298 -22.65 2.57 7.84
CA LEU A 298 -22.06 2.20 6.55
C LEU A 298 -22.40 3.20 5.44
N ASP A 299 -23.60 3.79 5.43
CA ASP A 299 -23.95 4.86 4.50
C ASP A 299 -23.03 6.07 4.69
N ASP A 300 -22.79 6.46 5.95
CA ASP A 300 -21.87 7.57 6.29
C ASP A 300 -20.42 7.24 5.88
N PHE A 301 -19.98 5.98 6.04
CA PHE A 301 -18.66 5.53 5.56
C PHE A 301 -18.57 5.52 4.03
N TRP A 302 -19.55 4.93 3.33
CA TRP A 302 -19.55 4.77 1.88
C TRP A 302 -19.74 6.10 1.13
N ASP A 303 -20.34 7.11 1.76
CA ASP A 303 -20.42 8.47 1.22
C ASP A 303 -19.04 9.09 0.95
N ILE A 304 -18.00 8.62 1.63
CA ILE A 304 -16.61 9.04 1.43
C ILE A 304 -15.78 7.92 0.78
N ALA A 305 -15.89 6.69 1.29
CA ALA A 305 -15.09 5.55 0.87
C ALA A 305 -15.42 5.01 -0.53
N GLY A 306 -16.63 5.30 -1.03
CA GLY A 306 -17.12 4.80 -2.31
C GLY A 306 -16.24 5.23 -3.48
N ILE A 307 -15.82 4.25 -4.27
CA ILE A 307 -15.11 4.46 -5.54
C ILE A 307 -15.95 3.85 -6.66
N SER A 308 -16.12 4.58 -7.75
CA SER A 308 -16.76 4.08 -8.97
C SER A 308 -15.79 4.12 -10.14
N ILE A 309 -15.70 3.00 -10.87
CA ILE A 309 -14.80 2.77 -11.98
C ILE A 309 -15.63 2.35 -13.20
N GLU A 310 -16.02 3.33 -14.01
CA GLU A 310 -16.77 3.06 -15.24
C GLU A 310 -15.86 2.40 -16.27
N GLY A 311 -16.10 1.11 -16.54
CA GLY A 311 -15.31 0.29 -17.46
C GLY A 311 -14.66 -0.93 -16.80
N ASP A 312 -14.67 -1.01 -15.47
CA ASP A 312 -14.09 -2.12 -14.71
C ASP A 312 -14.89 -2.40 -13.42
N SER A 313 -16.08 -2.98 -13.60
CA SER A 313 -16.97 -3.34 -12.49
C SER A 313 -16.39 -4.42 -11.57
N GLU A 314 -15.48 -5.25 -12.10
CA GLU A 314 -14.84 -6.33 -11.34
C GLU A 314 -13.88 -5.76 -10.29
N SER A 315 -13.04 -4.79 -10.68
CA SER A 315 -12.18 -4.07 -9.73
C SER A 315 -13.02 -3.20 -8.77
N GLU A 316 -14.12 -2.60 -9.23
CA GLU A 316 -15.03 -1.83 -8.36
C GLU A 316 -15.63 -2.71 -7.25
N GLU A 317 -16.13 -3.90 -7.60
CA GLU A 317 -16.68 -4.86 -6.64
C GLU A 317 -15.63 -5.32 -5.62
N ALA A 318 -14.47 -5.74 -6.12
CA ALA A 318 -13.39 -6.23 -5.29
C ALA A 318 -12.83 -5.14 -4.36
N LEU A 319 -12.74 -3.90 -4.83
CA LEU A 319 -12.33 -2.77 -4.01
C LEU A 319 -13.33 -2.49 -2.88
N ARG A 320 -14.63 -2.58 -3.17
CA ARG A 320 -15.67 -2.41 -2.15
C ARG A 320 -15.60 -3.51 -1.09
N PHE A 321 -15.41 -4.76 -1.51
CA PHE A 321 -15.16 -5.88 -0.60
C PHE A 321 -13.93 -5.62 0.29
N ASN A 322 -12.81 -5.18 -0.29
CA ASN A 322 -11.57 -4.90 0.43
C ASN A 322 -11.74 -3.77 1.46
N LEU A 323 -12.39 -2.66 1.07
CA LEU A 323 -12.64 -1.53 1.97
C LEU A 323 -13.57 -1.90 3.13
N PHE A 324 -14.58 -2.75 2.88
CA PHE A 324 -15.44 -3.27 3.94
C PHE A 324 -14.65 -4.12 4.95
N HIS A 325 -13.82 -5.05 4.45
CA HIS A 325 -12.98 -5.91 5.30
C HIS A 325 -11.96 -5.12 6.13
N LEU A 326 -11.37 -4.06 5.56
CA LEU A 326 -10.54 -3.11 6.30
C LEU A 326 -11.31 -2.42 7.43
N LEU A 327 -12.47 -1.86 7.12
CA LEU A 327 -13.32 -1.14 8.09
C LEU A 327 -13.68 -2.03 9.28
N GLN A 328 -14.08 -3.28 9.03
CA GLN A 328 -14.47 -4.21 10.10
C GLN A 328 -13.29 -4.81 10.87
N SER A 329 -12.06 -4.65 10.36
CA SER A 329 -10.84 -5.14 11.04
C SER A 329 -10.14 -4.06 11.86
N ALA A 330 -10.38 -2.78 11.59
CA ALA A 330 -9.66 -1.67 12.20
C ALA A 330 -10.11 -1.37 13.65
N GLY A 331 -9.16 -1.33 14.58
CA GLY A 331 -9.40 -0.91 15.96
C GLY A 331 -9.87 0.55 16.07
N ARG A 332 -10.83 0.81 16.97
CA ARG A 332 -11.49 2.13 17.14
C ARG A 332 -11.25 2.80 18.50
N SER A 333 -10.60 2.10 19.44
CA SER A 333 -10.50 2.54 20.84
C SER A 333 -9.25 3.34 21.18
N GLY A 334 -8.26 3.36 20.28
CA GLY A 334 -6.92 3.87 20.57
C GLY A 334 -6.05 2.90 21.37
N LYS A 335 -6.62 1.79 21.88
CA LYS A 335 -5.91 0.80 22.72
C LYS A 335 -5.47 -0.46 21.96
N VAL A 336 -6.00 -0.64 20.75
CA VAL A 336 -5.71 -1.75 19.84
C VAL A 336 -5.58 -1.20 18.44
N SER A 337 -4.88 -1.92 17.57
CA SER A 337 -4.65 -1.55 16.18
C SER A 337 -5.37 -2.50 15.22
N ILE A 338 -4.82 -2.71 14.02
CA ILE A 338 -5.32 -3.62 12.99
C ILE A 338 -4.33 -4.76 12.77
N ALA A 339 -4.81 -6.01 12.86
CA ALA A 339 -3.99 -7.19 12.63
C ALA A 339 -3.72 -7.42 11.12
N ALA A 340 -2.59 -8.04 10.80
CA ALA A 340 -2.21 -8.36 9.41
C ALA A 340 -3.25 -9.24 8.67
N LYS A 341 -3.98 -10.08 9.41
CA LYS A 341 -5.07 -10.94 8.93
C LYS A 341 -6.47 -10.47 9.32
N GLY A 342 -6.57 -9.22 9.77
CA GLY A 342 -7.79 -8.66 10.34
C GLY A 342 -8.30 -9.50 11.52
N LEU A 343 -9.61 -9.47 11.75
CA LEU A 343 -10.28 -10.33 12.74
C LEU A 343 -10.93 -11.54 12.05
N THR A 344 -10.24 -12.09 11.06
CA THR A 344 -10.78 -13.15 10.19
C THR A 344 -10.15 -14.51 10.46
N SER A 345 -9.02 -14.56 11.17
CA SER A 345 -8.31 -15.79 11.50
C SER A 345 -7.24 -15.53 12.59
N GLU A 346 -6.50 -16.58 12.93
CA GLU A 346 -5.31 -16.52 13.80
C GLU A 346 -4.00 -16.36 13.01
N GLY A 347 -4.06 -16.17 11.69
CA GLY A 347 -2.87 -16.00 10.86
C GLY A 347 -2.09 -14.75 11.29
N TYR A 348 -0.76 -14.85 11.30
CA TYR A 348 0.12 -13.86 11.93
C TYR A 348 -0.21 -13.56 13.41
N GLU A 349 -0.89 -14.50 14.09
CA GLU A 349 -1.13 -14.50 15.53
C GLU A 349 -1.93 -13.29 16.05
N GLY A 350 -2.60 -12.53 15.16
CA GLY A 350 -3.31 -11.30 15.49
C GLY A 350 -2.40 -10.08 15.74
N HIS A 351 -1.14 -10.13 15.30
CA HIS A 351 -0.16 -9.07 15.55
C HIS A 351 -0.37 -7.82 14.69
N PHE A 352 0.03 -6.69 15.26
CA PHE A 352 0.13 -5.39 14.62
C PHE A 352 1.56 -5.16 14.13
N PHE A 353 1.68 -4.75 12.87
CA PHE A 353 2.94 -4.52 12.15
C PHE A 353 2.97 -3.09 11.60
N TRP A 354 4.12 -2.70 11.03
CA TRP A 354 4.30 -1.49 10.21
C TRP A 354 3.32 -1.38 9.03
N ASP A 355 2.72 -2.49 8.59
CA ASP A 355 1.58 -2.57 7.67
C ASP A 355 0.48 -1.55 7.99
N THR A 356 0.22 -1.34 9.29
CA THR A 356 -0.76 -0.38 9.78
C THR A 356 -0.43 1.01 9.27
N GLU A 357 0.79 1.48 9.51
CA GLU A 357 1.18 2.86 9.24
C GLU A 357 1.54 3.11 7.78
N SER A 358 2.17 2.13 7.11
CA SER A 358 2.59 2.28 5.71
C SER A 358 1.50 2.02 4.68
N TYR A 359 0.46 1.25 5.00
CA TYR A 359 -0.61 0.87 4.06
C TYR A 359 -2.00 1.27 4.54
N VAL A 360 -2.38 0.89 5.76
CA VAL A 360 -3.77 1.11 6.24
C VAL A 360 -4.05 2.58 6.60
N CYS A 361 -3.14 3.23 7.34
CA CYS A 361 -3.24 4.65 7.70
C CYS A 361 -3.35 5.58 6.48
N PRO A 362 -2.62 5.39 5.35
CA PRO A 362 -2.86 6.16 4.14
C PRO A 362 -4.33 6.16 3.70
N VAL A 363 -5.00 5.01 3.73
CA VAL A 363 -6.42 4.91 3.37
C VAL A 363 -7.29 5.67 4.37
N PHE A 364 -7.21 5.32 5.66
CA PHE A 364 -8.10 5.91 6.66
C PHE A 364 -7.81 7.39 6.93
N THR A 365 -6.60 7.87 6.67
CA THR A 365 -6.32 9.32 6.71
C THR A 365 -7.29 10.08 5.80
N TYR A 366 -7.62 9.55 4.62
CA TYR A 366 -8.47 10.26 3.67
C TYR A 366 -9.93 9.78 3.68
N VAL A 367 -10.20 8.57 4.19
CA VAL A 367 -11.54 7.97 4.14
C VAL A 367 -12.26 7.97 5.49
N ALA A 368 -11.55 7.75 6.61
CA ALA A 368 -12.11 7.67 7.96
C ALA A 368 -11.11 8.21 9.01
N PRO A 369 -10.89 9.55 9.06
CA PRO A 369 -9.81 10.14 9.85
C PRO A 369 -9.86 9.80 11.35
N GLU A 370 -11.05 9.57 11.89
CA GLU A 370 -11.24 9.12 13.26
C GLU A 370 -10.63 7.74 13.53
N ILE A 371 -10.68 6.82 12.56
CA ILE A 371 -10.04 5.50 12.68
C ILE A 371 -8.51 5.68 12.60
N ALA A 372 -8.00 6.43 11.63
CA ALA A 372 -6.56 6.70 11.49
C ALA A 372 -5.97 7.31 12.78
N SER A 373 -6.66 8.26 13.39
CA SER A 373 -6.26 8.85 14.67
C SER A 373 -6.11 7.78 15.77
N LYS A 374 -7.05 6.83 15.85
CA LYS A 374 -7.05 5.79 16.88
C LYS A 374 -5.94 4.75 16.65
N LEU A 375 -5.66 4.39 15.40
CA LEU A 375 -4.54 3.51 15.07
C LEU A 375 -3.19 4.16 15.45
N LEU A 376 -3.04 5.46 15.22
CA LEU A 376 -1.83 6.21 15.58
C LEU A 376 -1.71 6.45 17.11
N GLU A 377 -2.82 6.73 17.79
CA GLU A 377 -2.87 6.86 19.26
C GLU A 377 -2.38 5.59 19.97
N TYR A 378 -2.68 4.40 19.41
CA TYR A 378 -2.18 3.13 19.95
C TYR A 378 -0.65 3.11 20.08
N ARG A 379 0.08 3.63 19.09
CA ARG A 379 1.55 3.74 19.15
C ARG A 379 1.98 4.66 20.29
N GLY A 380 1.26 5.75 20.52
CA GLY A 380 1.46 6.60 21.69
C GLY A 380 1.26 5.87 23.03
N ILE A 381 0.24 5.01 23.14
CA ILE A 381 -0.04 4.24 24.36
C ILE A 381 1.09 3.26 24.70
N ILE A 382 1.71 2.64 23.69
CA ILE A 382 2.78 1.66 23.89
C ILE A 382 4.19 2.29 23.93
N LEU A 383 4.31 3.62 23.94
CA LEU A 383 5.60 4.32 23.89
C LEU A 383 6.55 3.90 25.03
N ASP A 384 6.02 3.66 26.24
CA ASP A 384 6.83 3.19 27.37
C ASP A 384 7.41 1.79 27.13
N LYS A 385 6.66 0.88 26.50
CA LYS A 385 7.18 -0.43 26.07
C LYS A 385 8.26 -0.28 25.00
N ALA A 386 8.11 0.68 24.09
CA ALA A 386 9.13 0.98 23.10
C ALA A 386 10.41 1.56 23.73
N ARG A 387 10.31 2.38 24.78
CA ARG A 387 11.45 2.85 25.59
C ARG A 387 12.17 1.68 26.29
N GLU A 388 11.41 0.77 26.89
CA GLU A 388 11.94 -0.47 27.48
C GLU A 388 12.70 -1.29 26.43
N ARG A 389 12.13 -1.44 25.22
CA ARG A 389 12.76 -2.18 24.13
C ARG A 389 14.07 -1.53 23.66
N ALA A 390 14.11 -0.21 23.49
CA ALA A 390 15.35 0.50 23.16
C ALA A 390 16.44 0.26 24.21
N LYS A 391 16.09 0.35 25.50
CA LYS A 391 17.03 0.06 26.60
C LYS A 391 17.55 -1.38 26.55
N ILE A 392 16.68 -2.35 26.27
CA ILE A 392 17.09 -3.76 26.10
C ILE A 392 18.09 -3.89 24.96
N MET A 393 17.90 -3.17 23.86
CA MET A 393 18.81 -3.16 22.71
C MET A 393 20.05 -2.26 22.90
N ASN A 394 20.27 -1.72 24.10
CA ASN A 394 21.36 -0.79 24.42
C ASN A 394 21.34 0.49 23.57
N LEU A 395 20.13 0.98 23.28
CA LEU A 395 19.86 2.23 22.57
C LEU A 395 19.26 3.27 23.52
N LYS A 396 19.29 4.53 23.10
CA LYS A 396 18.53 5.61 23.73
C LYS A 396 17.13 5.68 23.11
N GLY A 397 16.23 6.47 23.71
CA GLY A 397 14.94 6.76 23.11
C GLY A 397 13.96 5.59 23.13
N ALA A 398 13.18 5.44 22.06
CA ALA A 398 12.15 4.40 21.91
C ALA A 398 12.34 3.59 20.63
N LEU A 399 12.21 2.27 20.73
CA LEU A 399 12.25 1.32 19.61
C LEU A 399 10.94 0.55 19.61
N TYR A 400 10.06 0.83 18.64
CA TYR A 400 8.81 0.10 18.51
C TYR A 400 9.07 -1.36 18.09
N PRO A 401 8.28 -2.31 18.60
CA PRO A 401 8.41 -3.72 18.23
C PRO A 401 7.98 -3.94 16.77
N TRP A 402 8.68 -4.85 16.07
CA TRP A 402 8.33 -5.21 14.70
C TRP A 402 6.92 -5.79 14.60
N ARG A 403 6.59 -6.68 15.54
CA ARG A 403 5.26 -7.25 15.72
C ARG A 403 4.88 -7.35 17.18
N THR A 404 3.64 -7.01 17.48
CA THR A 404 3.14 -6.94 18.86
C THR A 404 1.62 -6.94 18.93
N ILE A 405 1.06 -7.19 20.12
CA ILE A 405 -0.32 -6.85 20.47
C ILE A 405 -0.34 -5.78 21.57
N ASP A 406 0.48 -5.91 22.63
CA ASP A 406 0.47 -5.02 23.80
C ASP A 406 1.63 -4.00 23.88
N GLY A 407 2.56 -4.04 22.93
CA GLY A 407 3.77 -3.22 22.88
C GLY A 407 5.08 -3.98 23.11
N GLU A 408 5.07 -5.23 23.61
CA GLU A 408 6.28 -6.05 23.69
C GLU A 408 6.69 -6.61 22.32
N GLU A 409 7.99 -6.73 22.07
CA GLU A 409 8.49 -7.41 20.87
C GLU A 409 8.24 -8.92 20.96
N THR A 410 7.63 -9.48 19.93
CA THR A 410 7.21 -10.89 19.88
C THR A 410 7.90 -11.69 18.79
N SER A 411 8.78 -11.06 17.98
CA SER A 411 9.47 -11.76 16.91
C SER A 411 10.56 -12.70 17.40
N ALA A 412 10.36 -14.00 17.17
CA ALA A 412 11.38 -15.03 17.36
C ALA A 412 12.48 -15.01 16.27
N TYR A 413 12.33 -14.20 15.22
CA TYR A 413 13.28 -14.10 14.12
C TYR A 413 13.78 -12.66 14.04
N PHE A 414 14.93 -12.38 14.66
CA PHE A 414 15.49 -11.04 14.70
C PHE A 414 15.96 -10.50 13.32
N PRO A 415 16.50 -11.31 12.38
CA PRO A 415 17.04 -10.77 11.13
C PRO A 415 15.99 -10.07 10.27
N ALA A 416 14.77 -10.63 10.17
CA ALA A 416 13.63 -9.97 9.54
C ALA A 416 12.58 -9.55 10.59
N GLY A 417 13.03 -9.18 11.79
CA GLY A 417 12.17 -8.72 12.88
C GLY A 417 12.78 -7.50 13.54
N THR A 418 13.40 -7.67 14.71
CA THR A 418 14.03 -6.57 15.45
C THR A 418 15.06 -5.76 14.64
N ALA A 419 15.72 -6.34 13.63
CA ALA A 419 16.64 -5.59 12.77
C ALA A 419 15.93 -4.61 11.81
N GLN A 420 14.61 -4.66 11.67
CA GLN A 420 13.81 -3.73 10.87
C GLN A 420 13.52 -2.44 11.63
N TYR A 421 14.58 -1.66 11.88
CA TYR A 421 14.52 -0.38 12.59
C TYR A 421 13.72 0.72 11.85
N HIS A 422 13.34 0.48 10.59
CA HIS A 422 12.56 1.44 9.81
C HIS A 422 11.14 1.65 10.36
N ILE A 423 10.60 0.70 11.15
CA ILE A 423 9.25 0.78 11.75
C ILE A 423 8.98 2.08 12.50
N ASN A 424 9.96 2.60 13.24
CA ASN A 424 9.82 3.89 13.93
C ASN A 424 9.55 5.03 12.93
N ALA A 425 10.22 5.02 11.79
CA ALA A 425 10.06 6.02 10.75
C ALA A 425 8.73 5.86 10.00
N ASP A 426 8.27 4.63 9.75
CA ASP A 426 6.94 4.38 9.17
C ASP A 426 5.84 4.99 10.04
N ILE A 427 5.92 4.74 11.36
CA ILE A 427 4.96 5.26 12.35
C ILE A 427 4.93 6.79 12.33
N LEU A 428 6.10 7.42 12.42
CA LEU A 428 6.20 8.87 12.49
C LEU A 428 5.84 9.55 11.16
N PHE A 429 6.13 8.91 10.04
CA PHE A 429 5.76 9.42 8.73
C PHE A 429 4.24 9.39 8.54
N ALA A 430 3.58 8.29 8.92
CA ALA A 430 2.11 8.19 8.90
C ALA A 430 1.46 9.20 9.87
N LEU A 431 2.04 9.38 11.06
CA LEU A 431 1.60 10.39 12.02
C LEU A 431 1.70 11.81 11.42
N ASN A 432 2.84 12.17 10.83
CA ASN A 432 3.02 13.47 10.20
C ASN A 432 2.05 13.68 9.02
N ARG A 433 1.84 12.65 8.18
CA ARG A 433 0.84 12.67 7.10
C ARG A 433 -0.54 13.00 7.65
N PHE A 434 -0.98 12.31 8.70
CA PHE A 434 -2.28 12.53 9.32
C PHE A 434 -2.42 13.96 9.88
N LEU A 435 -1.41 14.44 10.59
CA LEU A 435 -1.40 15.80 11.16
C LEU A 435 -1.39 16.88 10.06
N ASN A 436 -0.67 16.67 8.95
CA ASN A 436 -0.71 17.56 7.79
C ASN A 436 -2.10 17.59 7.12
N ALA A 437 -2.78 16.44 7.09
CA ALA A 437 -4.10 16.31 6.47
C ALA A 437 -5.22 16.93 7.33
N HIS A 438 -5.17 16.78 8.66
CA HIS A 438 -6.30 17.11 9.55
C HIS A 438 -6.00 18.10 10.68
N GLY A 439 -4.73 18.47 10.85
CA GLY A 439 -4.27 19.42 11.85
C GLY A 439 -3.84 18.79 13.18
N ASP A 440 -3.02 19.54 13.93
CA ASP A 440 -2.25 19.02 15.07
C ASP A 440 -3.07 18.67 16.32
N LYS A 441 -4.33 19.14 16.41
CA LYS A 441 -5.16 18.98 17.61
C LYS A 441 -5.92 17.65 17.68
N LYS A 442 -5.75 16.77 16.69
CA LYS A 442 -6.48 15.49 16.58
C LYS A 442 -5.89 14.40 17.47
N ILE A 443 -4.61 14.49 17.78
CA ILE A 443 -3.88 13.60 18.70
C ILE A 443 -3.27 14.49 19.79
N ASP A 444 -3.06 13.96 20.99
CA ASP A 444 -2.40 14.72 22.07
C ASP A 444 -1.01 15.17 21.61
N GLY A 445 -0.80 16.48 21.53
CA GLY A 445 0.45 17.08 21.08
C GLY A 445 1.65 16.66 21.93
N LYS A 446 1.48 16.40 23.24
CA LYS A 446 2.59 15.92 24.08
C LYS A 446 3.04 14.52 23.67
N ILE A 447 2.10 13.64 23.36
CA ILE A 447 2.40 12.29 22.89
C ILE A 447 3.11 12.37 21.53
N VAL A 448 2.62 13.22 20.61
CA VAL A 448 3.29 13.45 19.32
C VAL A 448 4.72 13.93 19.53
N GLU A 449 4.93 14.96 20.34
CA GLU A 449 6.25 15.51 20.64
C GLU A 449 7.21 14.45 21.19
N GLU A 450 6.75 13.65 22.16
CA GLU A 450 7.54 12.55 22.73
C GLU A 450 7.87 11.47 21.70
N MET A 451 6.91 11.06 20.87
CA MET A 451 7.14 10.03 19.84
C MET A 451 8.26 10.43 18.86
N PHE A 452 8.25 11.68 18.39
CA PHE A 452 9.30 12.23 17.52
C PHE A 452 10.65 12.33 18.26
N ALA A 453 10.66 12.91 19.46
CA ALA A 453 11.88 13.07 20.25
C ALA A 453 12.55 11.73 20.57
N GLU A 454 11.78 10.75 21.05
CA GLU A 454 12.32 9.45 21.47
C GLU A 454 12.79 8.60 20.29
N SER A 455 12.10 8.66 19.15
CA SER A 455 12.56 7.96 17.95
C SER A 455 13.84 8.58 17.38
N SER A 456 13.95 9.91 17.37
CA SER A 456 15.18 10.58 16.93
C SER A 456 16.36 10.32 17.87
N ARG A 457 16.13 10.24 19.20
CA ARG A 457 17.16 9.77 20.16
C ARG A 457 17.61 8.35 19.85
N MET A 458 16.67 7.46 19.53
CA MET A 458 16.97 6.08 19.15
C MET A 458 17.84 6.03 17.91
N TYR A 459 17.42 6.65 16.80
CA TYR A 459 18.20 6.66 15.56
C TYR A 459 19.58 7.30 15.72
N GLN A 460 19.68 8.40 16.47
CA GLN A 460 20.96 9.05 16.75
C GLN A 460 21.91 8.13 17.55
N SER A 461 21.38 7.28 18.42
CA SER A 461 22.16 6.30 19.19
C SER A 461 22.47 5.01 18.43
N LEU A 462 21.65 4.67 17.42
CA LEU A 462 21.81 3.49 16.58
C LEU A 462 22.93 3.68 15.55
N GLY A 463 22.95 4.83 14.88
CA GLY A 463 23.95 5.12 13.85
C GLY A 463 25.25 5.70 14.40
N SER A 464 26.24 5.84 13.51
CA SER A 464 27.56 6.38 13.84
C SER A 464 28.17 7.12 12.65
N TYR A 465 29.21 7.93 12.86
CA TYR A 465 29.95 8.54 11.74
C TYR A 465 31.03 7.59 11.25
N SER A 466 30.99 7.25 9.96
CA SER A 466 31.96 6.34 9.34
C SER A 466 33.35 6.98 9.26
N THR A 467 34.40 6.17 9.49
CA THR A 467 35.80 6.61 9.48
C THR A 467 36.56 6.22 8.20
N SER A 468 35.94 5.43 7.30
CA SER A 468 36.59 4.86 6.12
C SER A 468 35.60 4.65 4.97
N GLY A 469 36.11 4.23 3.81
CA GLY A 469 35.30 3.92 2.62
C GLY A 469 34.63 5.15 1.98
N LEU A 470 33.67 4.88 1.10
CA LEU A 470 32.88 5.92 0.39
C LEU A 470 31.98 6.73 1.33
N SER A 471 31.70 6.21 2.53
CA SER A 471 30.89 6.86 3.56
C SER A 471 31.71 7.67 4.58
N LYS A 472 33.03 7.80 4.40
CA LYS A 472 33.90 8.50 5.38
C LYS A 472 33.36 9.91 5.72
N GLY A 473 33.17 10.16 7.01
CA GLY A 473 32.62 11.42 7.53
C GLY A 473 31.10 11.54 7.43
N LYS A 474 30.40 10.53 6.92
CA LYS A 474 28.93 10.47 6.86
C LYS A 474 28.36 9.66 8.01
N PHE A 475 27.14 9.99 8.43
CA PHE A 475 26.39 9.21 9.38
C PHE A 475 25.84 7.95 8.70
N VAL A 476 26.16 6.78 9.24
CA VAL A 476 25.80 5.47 8.71
C VAL A 476 24.94 4.71 9.71
N ILE A 477 24.02 3.91 9.19
CA ILE A 477 23.21 2.98 9.98
C ILE A 477 23.52 1.58 9.43
N ASN A 478 24.11 0.76 10.28
CA ASN A 478 24.66 -0.54 9.92
C ASN A 478 23.86 -1.67 10.58
N ASP A 479 23.97 -2.88 10.02
CA ASP A 479 23.33 -4.10 10.54
C ASP A 479 21.81 -3.99 10.72
N VAL A 480 21.13 -3.42 9.71
CA VAL A 480 19.67 -3.24 9.65
C VAL A 480 19.04 -4.04 8.52
N THR A 481 17.74 -4.28 8.61
CA THR A 481 16.95 -4.88 7.53
C THR A 481 15.94 -3.85 7.06
N GLY A 482 15.86 -3.63 5.74
CA GLY A 482 14.80 -2.80 5.15
C GLY A 482 13.51 -3.61 4.92
N PRO A 483 12.51 -3.01 4.27
CA PRO A 483 11.31 -3.70 3.81
C PRO A 483 11.55 -5.01 3.05
N ASP A 484 12.65 -5.10 2.31
CA ASP A 484 13.03 -6.34 1.64
C ASP A 484 13.65 -7.36 2.61
N GLU A 485 12.82 -8.28 3.10
CA GLU A 485 13.25 -9.35 3.99
C GLU A 485 14.08 -10.46 3.28
N TYR A 486 14.26 -10.41 1.96
CA TYR A 486 15.16 -11.30 1.22
C TYR A 486 16.61 -10.83 1.22
N THR A 487 16.91 -9.75 1.94
CA THR A 487 18.26 -9.34 2.28
C THR A 487 18.24 -8.71 3.67
N ALA A 488 18.69 -9.46 4.68
CA ALA A 488 18.64 -9.03 6.08
C ALA A 488 20.01 -8.65 6.65
N VAL A 489 20.01 -7.78 7.66
CA VAL A 489 21.19 -7.35 8.45
C VAL A 489 22.30 -6.81 7.56
N VAL A 490 21.94 -5.79 6.79
CA VAL A 490 22.81 -5.08 5.84
C VAL A 490 23.20 -3.71 6.34
N ASN A 491 24.24 -3.16 5.72
CA ASN A 491 24.71 -1.81 6.01
C ASN A 491 24.08 -0.79 5.07
N ASN A 492 23.63 0.32 5.64
CA ASN A 492 23.13 1.49 4.92
C ASN A 492 22.00 1.14 3.94
N ASN A 493 20.99 0.42 4.42
CA ASN A 493 19.79 0.20 3.64
C ASN A 493 19.19 1.55 3.21
N ALA A 494 18.96 1.73 1.91
CA ALA A 494 18.56 3.00 1.32
C ALA A 494 17.21 3.47 1.86
N PHE A 495 16.21 2.59 1.95
CA PHE A 495 14.91 2.91 2.54
C PHE A 495 15.06 3.44 3.96
N THR A 496 15.75 2.69 4.82
CA THR A 496 15.97 3.04 6.22
C THR A 496 16.65 4.41 6.35
N ASN A 497 17.77 4.63 5.64
CA ASN A 497 18.50 5.89 5.76
C ASN A 497 17.71 7.08 5.21
N LEU A 498 16.97 6.91 4.11
CA LEU A 498 16.10 7.95 3.55
C LEU A 498 14.96 8.32 4.52
N MET A 499 14.29 7.33 5.09
CA MET A 499 13.21 7.54 6.05
C MET A 499 13.72 8.16 7.35
N VAL A 500 14.87 7.71 7.88
CA VAL A 500 15.48 8.30 9.08
C VAL A 500 15.91 9.75 8.85
N ARG A 501 16.43 10.09 7.67
CA ARG A 501 16.70 11.48 7.28
C ARG A 501 15.44 12.32 7.39
N GLU A 502 14.33 11.84 6.82
CA GLU A 502 13.03 12.52 6.88
C GLU A 502 12.60 12.75 8.33
N ILE A 503 12.71 11.73 9.19
CA ILE A 503 12.34 11.86 10.59
C ILE A 503 13.21 12.88 11.33
N PHE A 504 14.52 12.91 11.10
CA PHE A 504 15.36 13.94 11.72
C PHE A 504 14.99 15.35 11.27
N GLU A 505 14.61 15.53 10.00
CA GLU A 505 14.14 16.82 9.50
C GLU A 505 12.79 17.22 10.15
N LEU A 506 11.82 16.30 10.18
CA LEU A 506 10.51 16.53 10.81
C LEU A 506 10.62 16.79 12.31
N SER A 507 11.50 16.05 13.01
CA SER A 507 11.70 16.18 14.45
C SER A 507 12.22 17.55 14.88
N GLN A 508 12.80 18.37 13.99
CA GLN A 508 13.18 19.74 14.34
C GLN A 508 11.98 20.56 14.82
N GLU A 509 10.84 20.39 14.16
CA GLU A 509 9.58 21.04 14.52
C GLU A 509 8.74 20.15 15.44
N ARG A 510 8.46 18.92 15.00
CA ARG A 510 7.46 18.02 15.61
C ARG A 510 7.79 17.56 17.02
N SER A 511 9.06 17.57 17.43
CA SER A 511 9.47 17.20 18.80
C SER A 511 9.16 18.27 19.86
N GLY A 512 8.74 19.48 19.44
CA GLY A 512 8.26 20.53 20.34
C GLY A 512 9.15 20.76 21.57
N ALA A 513 8.56 20.68 22.77
CA ALA A 513 9.28 20.86 24.03
C ALA A 513 9.92 19.57 24.57
N ALA A 514 9.63 18.41 23.96
CA ALA A 514 10.20 17.12 24.37
C ALA A 514 11.69 16.96 24.02
N ALA A 515 12.26 17.84 23.18
CA ALA A 515 13.66 17.83 22.76
C ALA A 515 14.34 19.20 22.97
N THR A 516 15.62 19.18 23.35
CA THR A 516 16.39 20.43 23.52
C THR A 516 16.83 21.03 22.17
N ALA A 517 17.26 22.30 22.19
CA ALA A 517 17.79 22.94 20.99
C ALA A 517 19.05 22.24 20.46
N GLU A 518 19.89 21.72 21.36
CA GLU A 518 21.09 20.97 21.03
C GLU A 518 20.77 19.62 20.36
N GLU A 519 19.76 18.90 20.86
CA GLU A 519 19.28 17.67 20.22
C GLU A 519 18.78 17.95 18.80
N LYS A 520 17.94 18.97 18.63
CA LYS A 520 17.41 19.37 17.31
C LYS A 520 18.52 19.78 16.35
N ALA A 521 19.53 20.51 16.82
CA ALA A 521 20.68 20.89 16.01
C ALA A 521 21.52 19.67 15.59
N ALA A 522 21.74 18.71 16.50
CA ALA A 522 22.45 17.47 16.19
C ALA A 522 21.68 16.61 15.17
N TRP A 523 20.36 16.53 15.28
CA TRP A 523 19.52 15.81 14.32
C TRP A 523 19.54 16.47 12.96
N LYS A 524 19.46 17.80 12.88
CA LYS A 524 19.63 18.54 11.62
C LYS A 524 20.98 18.22 10.96
N GLN A 525 22.07 18.33 11.72
CA GLN A 525 23.40 18.02 11.20
C GLN A 525 23.50 16.57 10.73
N THR A 526 22.88 15.64 11.45
CA THR A 526 22.85 14.23 11.07
C THR A 526 22.03 14.00 9.80
N ALA A 527 20.88 14.63 9.65
CA ALA A 527 20.07 14.58 8.43
C ALA A 527 20.83 15.07 7.19
N GLU A 528 21.61 16.15 7.32
CA GLU A 528 22.46 16.69 6.25
C GLU A 528 23.66 15.78 5.90
N ASN A 529 24.09 14.92 6.83
CA ASN A 529 25.29 14.10 6.70
C ASN A 529 25.03 12.59 6.66
N ILE A 530 23.78 12.15 6.68
CA ILE A 530 23.45 10.73 6.54
C ILE A 530 23.85 10.20 5.16
N TYR A 531 24.46 9.03 5.15
CA TYR A 531 24.91 8.37 3.94
C TYR A 531 23.71 7.72 3.24
N ILE A 532 23.42 8.13 2.01
CA ILE A 532 22.49 7.42 1.13
C ILE A 532 23.34 6.73 0.07
N PRO A 533 23.28 5.40 -0.09
CA PRO A 533 24.08 4.70 -1.09
C PRO A 533 23.71 5.19 -2.50
N PHE A 534 24.71 5.42 -3.35
CA PHE A 534 24.51 5.84 -4.74
C PHE A 534 25.55 5.16 -5.64
N ASP A 535 25.11 4.58 -6.74
CA ASP A 535 25.97 3.96 -7.74
C ASP A 535 26.16 4.92 -8.91
N ASP A 536 27.41 5.39 -9.09
CA ASP A 536 27.74 6.39 -10.09
C ASP A 536 27.65 5.89 -11.53
N LYS A 537 27.70 4.57 -11.76
CA LYS A 537 27.67 3.97 -13.10
C LYS A 537 26.24 3.80 -13.59
N GLU A 538 25.40 3.17 -12.78
CA GLU A 538 24.00 2.93 -13.11
C GLU A 538 23.12 4.17 -12.87
N LYS A 539 23.61 5.12 -12.04
CA LYS A 539 22.89 6.33 -11.57
C LYS A 539 21.64 5.99 -10.76
N ILE A 540 21.72 4.95 -9.93
CA ILE A 540 20.65 4.49 -9.05
C ILE A 540 21.08 4.60 -7.59
N TYR A 541 20.14 4.43 -6.68
CA TYR A 541 20.44 4.20 -5.26
C TYR A 541 20.46 2.69 -5.00
N PRO A 542 21.61 2.03 -4.78
CA PRO A 542 21.64 0.63 -4.36
C PRO A 542 20.80 0.40 -3.10
N GLN A 543 20.20 -0.78 -2.95
CA GLN A 543 19.30 -1.06 -1.83
C GLN A 543 20.06 -1.04 -0.50
N ASP A 544 21.32 -1.47 -0.53
CA ASP A 544 22.23 -1.48 0.60
C ASP A 544 23.69 -1.44 0.09
N GLY A 545 24.63 -1.29 1.02
CA GLY A 545 26.06 -1.14 0.70
C GLY A 545 26.71 -2.34 -0.01
N SER A 546 26.10 -3.53 0.03
CA SER A 546 26.60 -4.74 -0.64
C SER A 546 25.84 -5.09 -1.93
N PHE A 547 24.72 -4.43 -2.21
CA PHE A 547 23.76 -4.87 -3.22
C PHE A 547 24.38 -5.06 -4.62
N MET A 548 25.24 -4.14 -5.04
CA MET A 548 25.86 -4.18 -6.38
C MET A 548 26.95 -5.25 -6.52
N GLU A 549 27.41 -5.85 -5.42
CA GLU A 549 28.42 -6.91 -5.41
C GLU A 549 27.80 -8.32 -5.50
N LYS A 550 26.47 -8.43 -5.31
CA LYS A 550 25.74 -9.70 -5.33
C LYS A 550 25.51 -10.19 -6.76
N ALA A 551 25.47 -11.52 -6.91
CA ALA A 551 25.08 -12.14 -8.17
C ALA A 551 23.58 -11.97 -8.44
N ASP A 552 23.17 -12.01 -9.70
CA ASP A 552 21.74 -12.03 -10.04
C ASP A 552 21.07 -13.33 -9.65
N TRP A 553 19.82 -13.25 -9.21
CA TRP A 553 18.99 -14.44 -9.07
C TRP A 553 18.58 -14.97 -10.45
N ASP A 554 18.59 -16.29 -10.61
CA ASP A 554 18.21 -16.95 -11.86
C ASP A 554 16.69 -17.11 -11.96
N PHE A 555 15.98 -16.02 -12.27
CA PHE A 555 14.52 -16.02 -12.42
C PHE A 555 14.04 -16.92 -13.55
N GLU A 556 14.80 -17.01 -14.65
CA GLU A 556 14.43 -17.78 -15.84
C GLU A 556 14.33 -19.28 -15.53
N ASN A 557 15.24 -19.80 -14.71
CA ASN A 557 15.27 -21.23 -14.36
C ASN A 557 14.69 -21.56 -12.97
N THR A 558 14.11 -20.58 -12.26
CA THR A 558 13.44 -20.84 -10.97
C THR A 558 12.03 -21.40 -11.22
N PRO A 559 11.70 -22.62 -10.75
CA PRO A 559 10.36 -23.19 -10.94
C PRO A 559 9.28 -22.36 -10.25
N ALA A 560 8.11 -22.20 -10.90
CA ALA A 560 6.95 -21.51 -10.30
C ALA A 560 6.50 -22.12 -8.96
N SER A 561 6.70 -23.44 -8.78
CA SER A 561 6.40 -24.16 -7.53
C SER A 561 7.36 -23.85 -6.38
N ASN A 562 8.45 -23.12 -6.63
CA ASN A 562 9.43 -22.75 -5.62
C ASN A 562 9.22 -21.31 -5.09
N TYR A 563 8.07 -20.72 -5.40
CA TYR A 563 7.62 -19.44 -4.83
C TYR A 563 6.54 -19.69 -3.76
N PRO A 564 6.56 -18.93 -2.66
CA PRO A 564 7.53 -17.89 -2.32
C PRO A 564 8.90 -18.47 -1.94
N LEU A 565 9.99 -17.82 -2.37
CA LEU A 565 11.36 -18.37 -2.29
C LEU A 565 11.76 -18.80 -0.87
N LEU A 566 11.33 -18.08 0.17
CA LEU A 566 11.65 -18.39 1.56
C LEU A 566 11.18 -19.76 2.04
N LEU A 567 10.20 -20.36 1.37
CA LEU A 567 9.70 -21.70 1.70
C LEU A 567 10.51 -22.82 1.04
N HIS A 568 11.35 -22.50 0.07
CA HIS A 568 12.04 -23.48 -0.78
C HIS A 568 13.56 -23.33 -0.78
N TYR A 569 14.07 -22.15 -0.47
CA TYR A 569 15.50 -21.85 -0.46
C TYR A 569 15.95 -21.38 0.92
N HIS A 570 17.12 -21.84 1.34
CA HIS A 570 17.73 -21.39 2.58
C HIS A 570 18.02 -19.87 2.51
N PRO A 571 17.81 -19.08 3.59
CA PRO A 571 18.04 -17.63 3.58
C PRO A 571 19.42 -17.22 3.06
N LEU A 572 20.48 -17.95 3.40
CA LEU A 572 21.83 -17.68 2.86
C LEU A 572 21.94 -17.80 1.34
N VAL A 573 21.09 -18.59 0.68
CA VAL A 573 21.02 -18.66 -0.79
C VAL A 573 20.34 -17.39 -1.31
N ILE A 574 19.24 -16.99 -0.70
CA ILE A 574 18.49 -15.79 -1.09
C ILE A 574 19.35 -14.52 -0.88
N TYR A 575 19.90 -14.33 0.33
CA TYR A 575 20.55 -13.09 0.78
C TYR A 575 21.82 -12.73 -0.01
N ARG A 576 22.47 -13.70 -0.67
CA ARG A 576 23.69 -13.47 -1.47
C ARG A 576 23.40 -13.10 -2.94
N HIS A 577 22.13 -13.03 -3.34
CA HIS A 577 21.71 -12.66 -4.68
C HIS A 577 20.93 -11.35 -4.69
N ARG A 578 20.87 -10.71 -5.86
CA ARG A 578 19.94 -9.61 -6.14
C ARG A 578 18.56 -10.21 -6.41
N VAL A 579 17.74 -10.22 -5.38
CA VAL A 579 16.32 -10.61 -5.42
C VAL A 579 15.62 -9.95 -4.25
N LEU A 580 14.44 -9.39 -4.50
CA LEU A 580 13.63 -8.68 -3.52
C LEU A 580 12.34 -9.45 -3.28
N LYS A 581 11.96 -9.59 -2.01
CA LYS A 581 10.63 -10.08 -1.61
C LYS A 581 9.54 -9.08 -2.00
N GLN A 582 9.83 -7.79 -1.79
CA GLN A 582 8.92 -6.67 -1.94
C GLN A 582 9.67 -5.35 -2.16
N PRO A 583 9.00 -4.27 -2.59
CA PRO A 583 9.61 -2.96 -2.81
C PRO A 583 10.30 -2.41 -1.55
N ASP A 584 11.56 -1.99 -1.72
CA ASP A 584 12.38 -1.32 -0.70
C ASP A 584 12.65 0.13 -1.11
N LEU A 585 13.61 0.40 -2.00
CA LEU A 585 13.83 1.75 -2.54
C LEU A 585 12.59 2.32 -3.24
N VAL A 586 11.90 1.50 -4.03
CA VAL A 586 10.69 1.93 -4.75
C VAL A 586 9.59 2.37 -3.77
N LEU A 587 9.50 1.72 -2.59
CA LEU A 587 8.59 2.16 -1.53
C LEU A 587 9.02 3.51 -0.95
N ALA A 588 10.33 3.74 -0.72
CA ALA A 588 10.83 5.05 -0.27
C ALA A 588 10.53 6.16 -1.30
N GLN A 589 10.66 5.88 -2.59
CA GLN A 589 10.34 6.86 -3.66
C GLN A 589 8.85 7.19 -3.74
N PHE A 590 7.98 6.24 -3.41
CA PHE A 590 6.55 6.49 -3.26
C PHE A 590 6.28 7.37 -2.03
N LEU A 591 6.76 6.98 -0.85
CA LEU A 591 6.49 7.71 0.40
C LEU A 591 7.09 9.13 0.37
N LEU A 592 8.33 9.27 -0.08
CA LEU A 592 9.07 10.53 -0.16
C LEU A 592 8.97 11.13 -1.57
N SER A 593 7.77 11.13 -2.15
CA SER A 593 7.53 11.48 -3.56
C SER A 593 8.07 12.84 -3.99
N GLY A 594 8.22 13.80 -3.08
CA GLY A 594 8.80 15.12 -3.35
C GLY A 594 10.34 15.20 -3.28
N ARG A 595 11.04 14.08 -3.00
CA ARG A 595 12.52 14.04 -2.95
C ARG A 595 13.18 13.49 -4.19
N PHE A 596 12.42 12.97 -5.14
CA PHE A 596 12.94 12.32 -6.34
C PHE A 596 12.28 12.93 -7.57
N SER A 597 13.10 13.26 -8.55
CA SER A 597 12.63 13.59 -9.90
C SER A 597 11.95 12.38 -10.54
N LEU A 598 11.06 12.64 -11.50
CA LEU A 598 10.43 11.57 -12.29
C LEU A 598 11.48 10.72 -13.03
N ALA A 599 12.58 11.31 -13.49
CA ALA A 599 13.66 10.59 -14.14
C ALA A 599 14.33 9.56 -13.22
N GLU A 600 14.59 9.93 -11.95
CA GLU A 600 15.09 9.01 -10.95
C GLU A 600 14.09 7.89 -10.64
N LYS A 601 12.80 8.22 -10.53
CA LYS A 601 11.75 7.22 -10.29
C LYS A 601 11.67 6.20 -11.42
N ILE A 602 11.63 6.65 -12.68
CA ILE A 602 11.63 5.76 -13.86
C ILE A 602 12.84 4.83 -13.83
N ARG A 603 14.04 5.39 -13.64
CA ARG A 603 15.29 4.62 -13.69
C ARG A 603 15.40 3.60 -12.56
N ASN A 604 15.07 3.99 -11.33
CA ASN A 604 15.10 3.11 -10.17
C ASN A 604 14.00 2.03 -10.28
N TYR A 605 12.77 2.40 -10.67
CA TYR A 605 11.68 1.46 -10.87
C TYR A 605 12.03 0.38 -11.92
N GLU A 606 12.48 0.79 -13.12
CA GLU A 606 12.89 -0.13 -14.18
C GLU A 606 14.04 -1.06 -13.75
N PHE A 607 14.90 -0.61 -12.85
CA PHE A 607 15.99 -1.43 -12.32
C PHE A 607 15.49 -2.45 -11.29
N TYR A 608 14.73 -2.01 -10.29
CA TYR A 608 14.30 -2.85 -9.16
C TYR A 608 13.15 -3.79 -9.47
N GLU A 609 12.28 -3.43 -10.42
CA GLU A 609 11.16 -4.29 -10.78
C GLU A 609 11.62 -5.66 -11.29
N LYS A 610 12.73 -5.71 -12.03
CA LYS A 610 13.33 -6.96 -12.53
C LYS A 610 13.73 -7.95 -11.44
N TYR A 611 13.99 -7.45 -10.24
CA TYR A 611 14.45 -8.25 -9.10
C TYR A 611 13.32 -8.54 -8.10
N THR A 612 12.15 -7.93 -8.24
CA THR A 612 11.08 -8.03 -7.24
C THR A 612 10.14 -9.19 -7.55
N THR A 613 10.08 -10.17 -6.65
CA THR A 613 9.28 -11.40 -6.80
C THR A 613 7.78 -11.19 -6.65
N GLY A 614 7.36 -10.31 -5.73
CA GLY A 614 5.95 -10.21 -5.34
C GLY A 614 5.52 -11.24 -4.28
N ASP A 615 6.48 -11.90 -3.61
CA ASP A 615 6.23 -12.92 -2.58
C ASP A 615 5.57 -12.38 -1.30
N SER A 616 5.46 -11.06 -1.18
CA SER A 616 4.69 -10.38 -0.15
C SER A 616 3.42 -9.77 -0.74
N SER A 617 2.30 -9.91 -0.02
CA SER A 617 1.02 -9.28 -0.40
C SER A 617 1.08 -7.74 -0.51
N LEU A 618 2.09 -7.13 0.12
CA LEU A 618 2.36 -5.69 0.10
C LEU A 618 2.96 -5.21 -1.24
N SER A 619 3.54 -6.12 -2.04
CA SER A 619 4.40 -5.77 -3.16
C SER A 619 3.67 -5.15 -4.35
N HIS A 620 2.65 -5.85 -4.85
CA HIS A 620 2.02 -5.51 -6.12
C HIS A 620 1.38 -4.12 -6.11
N CYS A 621 0.79 -3.67 -5.00
CA CYS A 621 0.15 -2.35 -4.94
C CYS A 621 1.14 -1.19 -5.14
N ILE A 622 2.31 -1.26 -4.50
CA ILE A 622 3.36 -0.24 -4.65
C ILE A 622 3.94 -0.28 -6.07
N MET A 623 4.11 -1.49 -6.63
CA MET A 623 4.52 -1.64 -8.03
C MET A 623 3.47 -1.09 -9.00
N SER A 624 2.17 -1.23 -8.70
CA SER A 624 1.08 -0.61 -9.46
C SER A 624 1.15 0.92 -9.43
N ILE A 625 1.33 1.50 -8.24
CA ILE A 625 1.44 2.96 -8.07
C ILE A 625 2.65 3.49 -8.84
N MET A 626 3.82 2.88 -8.66
CA MET A 626 5.04 3.35 -9.32
C MET A 626 4.99 3.10 -10.83
N ALA A 627 4.41 2.00 -11.31
CA ALA A 627 4.17 1.78 -12.73
C ALA A 627 3.30 2.88 -13.33
N ALA A 628 2.21 3.25 -12.64
CA ALA A 628 1.33 4.34 -13.08
C ALA A 628 2.10 5.68 -13.11
N GLU A 629 2.88 5.98 -12.06
CA GLU A 629 3.70 7.17 -11.96
C GLU A 629 4.81 7.22 -13.03
N CYS A 630 5.37 6.07 -13.40
CA CYS A 630 6.36 5.90 -14.47
C CYS A 630 5.72 5.67 -15.85
N ARG A 631 4.40 5.90 -16.00
CA ARG A 631 3.65 5.83 -17.26
C ARG A 631 3.56 4.46 -17.93
N GLN A 632 3.81 3.40 -17.18
CA GLN A 632 3.63 2.02 -17.62
C GLN A 632 2.21 1.54 -17.27
N ILE A 633 1.19 2.22 -17.80
CA ILE A 633 -0.23 2.01 -17.42
C ILE A 633 -0.72 0.57 -17.59
N PRO A 634 -0.40 -0.16 -18.69
CA PRO A 634 -0.78 -1.58 -18.80
C PRO A 634 -0.17 -2.43 -17.66
N LYS A 635 1.09 -2.17 -17.31
CA LYS A 635 1.78 -2.87 -16.22
C LYS A 635 1.19 -2.52 -14.85
N ALA A 636 0.80 -1.26 -14.66
CA ALA A 636 0.06 -0.84 -13.47
C ALA A 636 -1.25 -1.63 -13.32
N MET A 637 -1.99 -1.82 -14.41
CA MET A 637 -3.22 -2.62 -14.41
C MET A 637 -2.98 -4.10 -14.07
N ASP A 638 -1.90 -4.70 -14.57
CA ASP A 638 -1.55 -6.08 -14.23
C ASP A 638 -1.28 -6.25 -12.72
N TYR A 639 -0.58 -5.29 -12.11
CA TYR A 639 -0.36 -5.29 -10.66
C TYR A 639 -1.61 -4.96 -9.85
N LEU A 640 -2.48 -4.06 -10.33
CA LEU A 640 -3.76 -3.76 -9.70
C LEU A 640 -4.61 -5.02 -9.60
N LYS A 641 -4.75 -5.79 -10.69
CA LYS A 641 -5.55 -7.03 -10.69
C LYS A 641 -5.05 -8.05 -9.68
N LYS A 642 -3.72 -8.21 -9.56
CA LYS A 642 -3.10 -9.06 -8.53
C LYS A 642 -3.31 -8.56 -7.10
N THR A 643 -3.57 -7.28 -6.93
CA THR A 643 -3.80 -6.65 -5.62
C THR A 643 -5.29 -6.72 -5.23
N VAL A 644 -6.17 -6.18 -6.07
CA VAL A 644 -7.58 -5.97 -5.72
C VAL A 644 -8.34 -7.28 -5.53
N ARG A 645 -7.96 -8.36 -6.23
CA ARG A 645 -8.62 -9.67 -6.16
C ARG A 645 -7.87 -10.73 -5.37
N MET A 646 -6.80 -10.37 -4.65
CA MET A 646 -5.91 -11.34 -4.00
C MET A 646 -6.65 -12.39 -3.16
N ASP A 647 -7.52 -11.94 -2.26
CA ASP A 647 -8.26 -12.84 -1.37
C ASP A 647 -9.48 -13.48 -2.04
N ILE A 648 -10.16 -12.74 -2.91
CA ILE A 648 -11.34 -13.22 -3.64
C ILE A 648 -10.96 -14.38 -4.56
N ASP A 649 -9.79 -14.32 -5.21
CA ASP A 649 -9.30 -15.35 -6.12
C ASP A 649 -8.31 -16.32 -5.45
N ASP A 650 -7.91 -16.04 -4.21
CA ASP A 650 -6.91 -16.83 -3.45
C ASP A 650 -5.59 -16.99 -4.23
N LEU A 651 -5.06 -15.87 -4.74
CA LEU A 651 -3.90 -15.86 -5.64
C LEU A 651 -2.63 -16.46 -5.00
N ASN A 652 -2.52 -16.38 -3.68
CA ASN A 652 -1.39 -16.91 -2.91
C ASN A 652 -1.69 -18.29 -2.28
N GLY A 653 -2.90 -18.84 -2.47
CA GLY A 653 -3.29 -20.14 -1.91
C GLY A 653 -3.33 -20.19 -0.39
N ASN A 654 -3.57 -19.05 0.27
CA ASN A 654 -3.49 -18.88 1.72
C ASN A 654 -4.55 -17.93 2.30
N SER A 655 -5.63 -17.63 1.56
CA SER A 655 -6.75 -16.83 2.10
C SER A 655 -7.55 -17.58 3.17
N ASN A 656 -7.39 -18.90 3.29
CA ASN A 656 -7.89 -19.65 4.45
C ASN A 656 -7.20 -19.25 5.76
N ASP A 657 -5.94 -18.79 5.70
CA ASP A 657 -5.20 -18.25 6.85
C ASP A 657 -5.65 -16.82 7.21
N GLY A 658 -6.71 -16.29 6.59
CA GLY A 658 -7.24 -14.94 6.79
C GLY A 658 -6.91 -13.96 5.68
N ILE A 659 -7.67 -12.86 5.63
CA ILE A 659 -7.52 -11.78 4.64
C ILE A 659 -6.15 -11.11 4.70
N HIS A 660 -5.76 -10.35 3.68
CA HIS A 660 -4.49 -9.60 3.68
C HIS A 660 -4.75 -8.09 3.83
N THR A 661 -4.78 -7.57 5.07
CA THR A 661 -5.22 -6.18 5.33
C THR A 661 -4.35 -5.14 4.62
N ALA A 662 -3.02 -5.30 4.60
CA ALA A 662 -2.14 -4.41 3.85
C ALA A 662 -2.42 -4.42 2.33
N CYS A 663 -2.72 -5.60 1.77
CA CYS A 663 -3.07 -5.74 0.35
C CYS A 663 -4.43 -5.09 0.03
N MET A 664 -5.42 -5.31 0.90
CA MET A 664 -6.72 -4.66 0.79
C MET A 664 -6.59 -3.13 0.80
N ALA A 665 -5.75 -2.58 1.69
CA ALA A 665 -5.44 -1.15 1.71
C ALA A 665 -4.70 -0.71 0.42
N GLY A 666 -3.74 -1.53 -0.01
CA GLY A 666 -3.02 -1.39 -1.27
C GLY A 666 -3.92 -1.29 -2.50
N SER A 667 -5.09 -1.94 -2.49
CA SER A 667 -6.04 -1.84 -3.59
C SER A 667 -6.60 -0.43 -3.76
N TRP A 668 -7.02 0.23 -2.67
CA TRP A 668 -7.43 1.65 -2.70
C TRP A 668 -6.25 2.56 -3.03
N MET A 669 -5.07 2.29 -2.46
CA MET A 669 -3.87 3.10 -2.73
C MET A 669 -3.49 3.05 -4.22
N SER A 670 -3.63 1.90 -4.87
CA SER A 670 -3.35 1.75 -6.31
C SER A 670 -4.26 2.63 -7.17
N ILE A 671 -5.53 2.78 -6.78
CA ILE A 671 -6.47 3.68 -7.45
C ILE A 671 -6.12 5.15 -7.19
N VAL A 672 -5.96 5.54 -5.93
CA VAL A 672 -5.87 6.95 -5.54
C VAL A 672 -4.46 7.50 -5.75
N TYR A 673 -3.42 6.85 -5.23
CA TYR A 673 -2.04 7.27 -5.44
C TYR A 673 -1.52 6.92 -6.84
N GLY A 674 -1.98 5.81 -7.43
CA GLY A 674 -1.57 5.39 -8.77
C GLY A 674 -2.33 6.10 -9.89
N PHE A 675 -3.56 5.67 -10.17
CA PHE A 675 -4.31 6.12 -11.36
C PHE A 675 -4.91 7.52 -11.25
N ALA A 676 -5.37 7.94 -10.07
CA ALA A 676 -5.73 9.34 -9.83
C ALA A 676 -4.50 10.24 -9.65
N GLY A 677 -3.31 9.64 -9.46
CA GLY A 677 -2.03 10.32 -9.32
C GLY A 677 -2.00 11.28 -8.15
N PHE A 678 -2.63 10.91 -7.03
CA PHE A 678 -2.61 11.69 -5.81
C PHE A 678 -1.23 11.64 -5.15
N HIS A 679 -0.70 12.77 -4.70
CA HIS A 679 0.52 12.84 -3.88
C HIS A 679 0.26 13.73 -2.66
N ASP A 680 0.82 13.36 -1.51
CA ASP A 680 0.55 13.97 -0.20
C ASP A 680 1.82 14.29 0.62
N TYR A 681 2.90 14.62 -0.06
CA TYR A 681 4.20 14.82 0.59
C TYR A 681 4.30 16.19 1.28
N ASN A 682 4.65 16.18 2.57
CA ASN A 682 4.91 17.36 3.39
C ASN A 682 3.78 18.43 3.36
N GLY A 683 2.53 17.99 3.41
CA GLY A 683 1.36 18.88 3.41
C GLY A 683 1.08 19.55 2.06
N ARG A 684 1.78 19.16 0.99
CA ARG A 684 1.48 19.52 -0.39
C ARG A 684 0.68 18.39 -1.03
N TYR A 685 -0.46 18.75 -1.59
CA TYR A 685 -1.37 17.82 -2.26
C TYR A 685 -1.37 18.07 -3.75
N SER A 686 -1.29 17.02 -4.56
CA SER A 686 -1.43 17.13 -6.01
C SER A 686 -2.19 15.96 -6.61
N PHE A 687 -2.78 16.17 -7.78
CA PHE A 687 -3.38 15.13 -8.61
C PHE A 687 -2.75 15.16 -10.00
N THR A 688 -2.35 14.00 -10.49
CA THR A 688 -1.77 13.78 -11.83
C THR A 688 -2.49 12.62 -12.54
N PRO A 689 -3.79 12.78 -12.89
CA PRO A 689 -4.63 11.68 -13.35
C PRO A 689 -4.09 10.96 -14.58
N ARG A 690 -4.09 9.62 -14.53
CA ARG A 690 -3.73 8.75 -15.65
C ARG A 690 -4.61 7.51 -15.65
N LEU A 691 -5.73 7.60 -16.35
CA LEU A 691 -6.66 6.49 -16.44
C LEU A 691 -6.18 5.47 -17.49
N PRO A 692 -6.32 4.15 -17.23
CA PRO A 692 -6.24 3.11 -18.24
C PRO A 692 -7.23 3.36 -19.37
N ALA A 693 -6.91 2.87 -20.59
CA ALA A 693 -7.76 3.09 -21.76
C ALA A 693 -9.14 2.44 -21.61
N GLU A 694 -9.24 1.38 -20.81
CA GLU A 694 -10.48 0.69 -20.47
C GLU A 694 -11.40 1.48 -19.52
N TRP A 695 -10.86 2.42 -18.74
CA TRP A 695 -11.63 3.19 -17.75
C TRP A 695 -12.11 4.51 -18.34
N LYS A 696 -13.42 4.59 -18.58
CA LYS A 696 -14.06 5.81 -19.07
C LYS A 696 -14.06 6.91 -18.01
N LYS A 697 -14.25 6.52 -16.75
CA LYS A 697 -14.45 7.45 -15.65
C LYS A 697 -14.08 6.84 -14.30
N LEU A 698 -13.40 7.63 -13.47
CA LEU A 698 -13.10 7.31 -12.08
C LEU A 698 -13.73 8.37 -11.16
N LYS A 699 -14.51 7.96 -10.17
CA LYS A 699 -15.10 8.86 -9.17
C LYS A 699 -14.80 8.35 -7.76
N PHE A 700 -14.41 9.26 -6.88
CA PHE A 700 -14.20 8.97 -5.46
C PHE A 700 -14.23 10.27 -4.66
N SER A 701 -14.25 10.14 -3.35
CA SER A 701 -14.21 11.27 -2.42
C SER A 701 -13.09 11.08 -1.39
N MET A 702 -12.64 12.17 -0.79
CA MET A 702 -11.69 12.12 0.33
C MET A 702 -11.84 13.32 1.25
N THR A 703 -11.46 13.11 2.51
CA THR A 703 -11.42 14.16 3.53
C THR A 703 -10.04 14.79 3.58
N LEU A 704 -10.00 16.11 3.43
CA LEU A 704 -8.79 16.94 3.53
C LEU A 704 -9.12 18.18 4.35
N LYS A 705 -8.32 18.47 5.37
CA LYS A 705 -8.50 19.62 6.28
C LYS A 705 -9.94 19.72 6.85
N GLY A 706 -10.53 18.56 7.14
CA GLY A 706 -11.92 18.46 7.63
C GLY A 706 -13.02 18.73 6.60
N GLY A 707 -12.69 19.02 5.34
CA GLY A 707 -13.65 19.12 4.22
C GLY A 707 -13.63 17.88 3.34
N VAL A 708 -14.74 17.61 2.65
CA VAL A 708 -14.84 16.48 1.71
C VAL A 708 -14.70 16.99 0.28
N LEU A 709 -13.69 16.47 -0.41
CA LEU A 709 -13.38 16.74 -1.82
C LEU A 709 -13.90 15.58 -2.67
N ASP A 710 -14.88 15.85 -3.53
CA ASP A 710 -15.34 14.91 -4.55
C ASP A 710 -14.51 15.08 -5.81
N ILE A 711 -13.99 13.96 -6.33
CA ILE A 711 -13.11 13.92 -7.51
C ILE A 711 -13.75 13.05 -8.59
N CYS A 712 -13.75 13.57 -9.81
CA CYS A 712 -14.33 12.92 -10.97
C CYS A 712 -13.37 13.07 -12.16
N LEU A 713 -12.75 11.98 -12.57
CA LEU A 713 -11.69 11.92 -13.57
C LEU A 713 -12.19 11.18 -14.81
N SER A 714 -11.81 11.67 -15.98
CA SER A 714 -12.01 11.05 -17.30
C SER A 714 -10.78 11.30 -18.17
N HIS A 715 -10.76 10.78 -19.39
CA HIS A 715 -9.68 11.07 -20.33
C HIS A 715 -9.64 12.53 -20.80
N ASP A 716 -10.77 13.24 -20.74
CA ASP A 716 -10.88 14.62 -21.23
C ASP A 716 -10.75 15.65 -20.10
N GLU A 717 -11.34 15.37 -18.95
CA GLU A 717 -11.47 16.31 -17.84
C GLU A 717 -11.31 15.68 -16.45
N ALA A 718 -10.82 16.49 -15.51
CA ALA A 718 -10.80 16.26 -14.07
C ALA A 718 -11.66 17.33 -13.40
N ILE A 719 -12.69 16.91 -12.67
CA ILE A 719 -13.59 17.78 -11.93
C ILE A 719 -13.35 17.57 -10.44
N TYR A 720 -13.16 18.68 -9.73
CA TYR A 720 -13.00 18.72 -8.29
C TYR A 720 -14.11 19.57 -7.67
N THR A 721 -14.84 19.02 -6.71
CA THR A 721 -15.90 19.72 -5.99
C THR A 721 -15.66 19.65 -4.49
N LEU A 722 -15.54 20.80 -3.84
CA LEU A 722 -15.49 20.86 -2.38
C LEU A 722 -16.92 20.93 -1.84
N ARG A 723 -17.34 19.96 -1.01
CA ARG A 723 -18.72 19.93 -0.49
C ARG A 723 -19.02 21.17 0.38
N ARG A 724 -20.28 21.65 0.34
CA ARG A 724 -20.74 22.87 1.03
C ARG A 724 -20.61 22.84 2.56
N ASN A 725 -20.62 21.66 3.16
CA ASN A 725 -20.45 21.46 4.61
C ASN A 725 -18.99 21.58 5.07
N SER A 726 -18.03 21.77 4.15
CA SER A 726 -16.64 22.05 4.49
C SER A 726 -16.51 23.43 5.16
N LEU A 727 -15.67 23.53 6.18
CA LEU A 727 -15.50 24.77 6.96
C LEU A 727 -14.49 25.73 6.34
N GLU A 728 -13.48 25.19 5.64
CA GLU A 728 -12.35 25.94 5.12
C GLU A 728 -12.15 25.66 3.63
N LYS A 729 -11.42 26.56 2.96
CA LYS A 729 -10.97 26.35 1.59
C LYS A 729 -9.89 25.25 1.55
N ILE A 730 -9.84 24.50 0.46
CA ILE A 730 -8.79 23.51 0.21
C ILE A 730 -7.92 23.98 -0.95
N SER A 731 -6.61 23.77 -0.82
CA SER A 731 -5.63 24.05 -1.86
C SER A 731 -4.81 22.81 -2.19
N PHE A 732 -4.60 22.57 -3.47
CA PHE A 732 -3.86 21.45 -4.05
C PHE A 732 -3.40 21.80 -5.47
N TYR A 733 -2.61 20.95 -6.10
CA TYR A 733 -2.20 21.10 -7.48
C TYR A 733 -2.93 20.11 -8.41
N HIS A 734 -3.35 20.57 -9.58
CA HIS A 734 -3.70 19.70 -10.71
C HIS A 734 -2.57 19.78 -11.72
N PHE A 735 -1.79 18.70 -11.86
CA PHE A 735 -0.47 18.75 -12.49
C PHE A 735 0.40 19.84 -11.84
N ASN A 736 0.88 20.83 -12.60
CA ASN A 736 1.63 21.99 -12.07
C ASN A 736 0.74 23.22 -11.77
N LYS A 737 -0.59 23.11 -11.88
CA LYS A 737 -1.50 24.26 -11.69
C LYS A 737 -2.05 24.32 -10.27
N ASP A 738 -1.86 25.46 -9.62
CA ASP A 738 -2.47 25.75 -8.31
C ASP A 738 -4.00 25.76 -8.40
N VAL A 739 -4.64 24.98 -7.53
CA VAL A 739 -6.09 24.93 -7.37
C VAL A 739 -6.44 25.34 -5.95
N SER A 740 -7.43 26.22 -5.82
CA SER A 740 -8.07 26.52 -4.55
C SER A 740 -9.58 26.48 -4.72
N LEU A 741 -10.27 25.79 -3.81
CA LEU A 741 -11.72 25.63 -3.81
C LEU A 741 -12.29 26.14 -2.49
N ASN A 742 -13.34 26.96 -2.58
CA ASN A 742 -14.19 27.33 -1.46
C ASN A 742 -15.29 26.29 -1.26
N PRO A 743 -15.88 26.18 -0.05
CA PRO A 743 -17.00 25.28 0.18
C PRO A 743 -18.15 25.47 -0.82
N GLY A 744 -18.55 24.40 -1.50
CA GLY A 744 -19.56 24.38 -2.55
C GLY A 744 -19.07 24.70 -3.96
N GLU A 745 -17.79 25.04 -4.13
CA GLU A 745 -17.19 25.35 -5.43
C GLU A 745 -16.82 24.06 -6.20
N SER A 746 -17.01 24.11 -7.52
CA SER A 746 -16.59 23.05 -8.45
C SER A 746 -15.72 23.66 -9.55
N LYS A 747 -14.61 22.99 -9.88
CA LYS A 747 -13.72 23.36 -11.00
C LYS A 747 -13.42 22.16 -11.87
N ALA A 748 -13.47 22.37 -13.18
CA ALA A 748 -13.08 21.40 -14.19
C ALA A 748 -11.74 21.80 -14.81
N PHE A 749 -10.88 20.81 -15.05
CA PHE A 749 -9.57 20.96 -15.66
C PHE A 749 -9.45 19.98 -16.82
N ARG A 750 -8.92 20.45 -17.95
CA ARG A 750 -8.65 19.58 -19.10
C ARG A 750 -7.47 18.65 -18.78
N VAL A 751 -7.69 17.35 -18.94
CA VAL A 751 -6.68 16.29 -18.79
C VAL A 751 -6.08 15.91 -20.15
N LYS A 752 -6.88 15.94 -21.23
CA LYS A 752 -6.38 15.68 -22.59
C LYS A 752 -5.25 16.67 -22.91
N PRO A 753 -4.03 16.20 -23.22
CA PRO A 753 -2.91 17.09 -23.47
C PRO A 753 -3.18 18.10 -24.60
N LYS A 754 -2.47 19.23 -24.56
CA LYS A 754 -2.43 20.21 -25.64
C LYS A 754 -1.02 20.79 -25.74
N LEU A 755 -0.60 21.23 -26.92
CA LEU A 755 0.72 21.84 -27.08
C LEU A 755 0.84 23.15 -26.29
N GLU A 756 1.68 23.16 -25.26
CA GLU A 756 2.05 24.35 -24.48
C GLU A 756 3.56 24.65 -24.56
N ALA A 757 4.40 23.65 -24.87
CA ALA A 757 5.82 23.86 -25.10
C ALA A 757 6.42 22.96 -26.19
N VAL A 758 7.48 23.46 -26.84
CA VAL A 758 8.34 22.68 -27.74
C VAL A 758 9.75 22.66 -27.16
N LEU A 759 10.28 21.46 -26.93
CA LEU A 759 11.61 21.21 -26.39
C LEU A 759 12.54 20.89 -27.55
N PHE A 760 13.50 21.77 -27.80
CA PHE A 760 14.43 21.63 -28.91
C PHE A 760 15.72 21.01 -28.42
N ASP A 761 16.19 19.94 -29.07
CA ASP A 761 17.63 19.72 -29.10
C ASP A 761 18.35 20.86 -29.84
N LEU A 762 19.64 20.98 -29.59
CA LEU A 762 20.44 22.03 -30.21
C LEU A 762 21.07 21.57 -31.52
N ASP A 763 21.75 20.42 -31.48
CA ASP A 763 22.64 19.99 -32.54
C ASP A 763 21.86 19.17 -33.55
N GLY A 764 21.86 19.56 -34.83
CA GLY A 764 21.08 18.89 -35.87
C GLY A 764 19.60 19.30 -35.91
N VAL A 765 19.13 20.05 -34.91
CA VAL A 765 17.77 20.62 -34.86
C VAL A 765 17.77 22.14 -35.02
N ILE A 766 18.48 22.89 -34.18
CA ILE A 766 18.54 24.37 -34.29
C ILE A 766 19.67 24.79 -35.23
N THR A 767 20.84 24.17 -35.08
CA THR A 767 22.04 24.47 -35.86
C THR A 767 22.83 23.19 -36.07
N ASN A 768 23.66 23.14 -37.12
CA ASN A 768 24.51 21.99 -37.38
C ASN A 768 25.91 22.18 -36.77
N THR A 769 26.07 21.92 -35.47
CA THR A 769 27.41 21.95 -34.83
C THR A 769 28.17 20.62 -34.87
N ALA A 770 27.56 19.53 -35.41
CA ALA A 770 28.21 18.23 -35.50
C ALA A 770 29.57 18.26 -36.23
N PRO A 771 29.77 19.03 -37.33
CA PRO A 771 31.09 19.22 -37.95
C PRO A 771 32.12 19.91 -37.04
N LEU A 772 31.69 20.77 -36.12
CA LEU A 772 32.57 21.42 -35.14
C LEU A 772 32.98 20.41 -34.04
N HIS A 773 32.04 19.57 -33.60
CA HIS A 773 32.32 18.46 -32.69
C HIS A 773 33.29 17.46 -33.30
N TYR A 774 33.06 17.02 -34.54
CA TYR A 774 33.93 16.11 -35.25
C TYR A 774 35.35 16.66 -35.38
N ARG A 775 35.50 17.93 -35.79
CA ARG A 775 36.81 18.59 -35.87
C ARG A 775 37.53 18.62 -34.52
N ALA A 776 36.83 19.04 -33.46
CA ALA A 776 37.42 19.10 -32.13
C ALA A 776 37.83 17.71 -31.61
N TRP A 777 36.99 16.68 -31.80
CA TRP A 777 37.33 15.31 -31.41
C TRP A 777 38.42 14.71 -32.27
N LYS A 778 38.42 14.97 -33.58
CA LYS A 778 39.45 14.51 -34.51
C LYS A 778 40.81 15.08 -34.15
N GLU A 779 40.89 16.37 -33.86
CA GLU A 779 42.14 16.99 -33.37
C GLU A 779 42.64 16.35 -32.07
N MET A 780 41.74 16.03 -31.12
CA MET A 780 42.14 15.36 -29.88
C MET A 780 42.59 13.92 -30.13
N ALA A 781 41.84 13.18 -30.94
CA ALA A 781 42.15 11.81 -31.29
C ALA A 781 43.51 11.71 -32.01
N ASP A 782 43.76 12.57 -32.99
CA ASP A 782 45.01 12.59 -33.74
C ASP A 782 46.22 12.96 -32.83
N ARG A 783 46.02 13.89 -31.88
CA ARG A 783 47.06 14.23 -30.88
C ARG A 783 47.40 13.08 -29.95
N GLU A 784 46.40 12.30 -29.56
CA GLU A 784 46.54 11.19 -28.62
C GLU A 784 46.79 9.84 -29.32
N GLY A 785 46.89 9.83 -30.65
CA GLY A 785 47.11 8.62 -31.44
C GLY A 785 45.92 7.66 -31.48
N LEU A 786 44.70 8.15 -31.26
CA LEU A 786 43.47 7.36 -31.30
C LEU A 786 42.87 7.33 -32.71
N PHE A 787 42.37 6.17 -33.12
CA PHE A 787 41.58 6.02 -34.33
C PHE A 787 40.19 6.65 -34.15
N PHE A 788 39.87 7.62 -35.00
CA PHE A 788 38.59 8.31 -35.02
C PHE A 788 38.16 8.64 -36.45
N ASN A 789 36.95 8.22 -36.82
CA ASN A 789 36.33 8.40 -38.13
C ASN A 789 34.83 8.72 -37.99
N GLU A 790 34.15 8.98 -39.10
CA GLU A 790 32.73 9.37 -39.12
C GLU A 790 31.81 8.31 -38.48
N LYS A 791 32.08 7.02 -38.69
CA LYS A 791 31.31 5.92 -38.10
C LYS A 791 31.39 5.87 -36.57
N ILE A 792 32.52 6.25 -35.98
CA ILE A 792 32.63 6.41 -34.53
C ILE A 792 31.90 7.68 -34.10
N ASN A 793 32.04 8.79 -34.84
CA ASN A 793 31.38 10.05 -34.55
C ASN A 793 29.84 9.95 -34.50
N GLU A 794 29.23 9.15 -35.37
CA GLU A 794 27.79 8.89 -35.37
C GLU A 794 27.27 8.36 -34.02
N ARG A 795 28.09 7.59 -33.30
CA ARG A 795 27.73 7.06 -31.96
C ARG A 795 27.83 8.11 -30.85
N LEU A 796 28.45 9.25 -31.13
CA LEU A 796 28.66 10.34 -30.17
C LEU A 796 27.55 11.41 -30.24
N LEU A 797 26.65 11.30 -31.22
CA LEU A 797 25.57 12.26 -31.40
C LEU A 797 24.56 12.14 -30.24
N GLY A 798 24.19 13.28 -29.66
CA GLY A 798 23.21 13.36 -28.58
C GLY A 798 23.69 12.93 -27.18
N ILE A 799 24.94 12.49 -27.01
CA ILE A 799 25.48 12.08 -25.70
C ILE A 799 26.46 13.12 -25.12
N SER A 800 26.79 12.99 -23.83
CA SER A 800 27.68 13.94 -23.15
C SER A 800 29.11 13.89 -23.69
N ARG A 801 29.92 14.89 -23.35
CA ARG A 801 31.32 14.95 -23.76
C ARG A 801 32.13 13.82 -23.12
N GLU A 802 31.84 13.54 -21.87
CA GLU A 802 32.44 12.49 -21.07
C GLU A 802 32.09 11.12 -21.68
N ASP A 803 30.80 10.86 -21.96
CA ASP A 803 30.34 9.62 -22.62
C ASP A 803 30.92 9.48 -24.03
N SER A 804 31.05 10.60 -24.76
CA SER A 804 31.67 10.62 -26.08
C SER A 804 33.12 10.14 -26.01
N LEU A 805 33.88 10.57 -25.00
CA LEU A 805 35.25 10.11 -24.82
C LEU A 805 35.30 8.61 -24.50
N GLU A 806 34.40 8.11 -23.67
CA GLU A 806 34.33 6.67 -23.35
C GLU A 806 34.08 5.82 -24.59
N GLU A 807 33.17 6.23 -25.48
CA GLU A 807 32.92 5.51 -26.73
C GLU A 807 34.12 5.56 -27.69
N ILE A 808 34.85 6.68 -27.76
CA ILE A 808 36.12 6.76 -28.53
C ILE A 808 37.17 5.81 -27.94
N LEU A 809 37.35 5.82 -26.62
CA LEU A 809 38.32 4.96 -25.92
C LEU A 809 38.00 3.47 -26.11
N LYS A 810 36.71 3.12 -25.99
CA LYS A 810 36.18 1.77 -26.24
C LYS A 810 36.39 1.32 -27.67
N ALA A 811 36.15 2.19 -28.65
CA ALA A 811 36.41 1.89 -30.07
C ALA A 811 37.90 1.63 -30.35
N ASN A 812 38.79 2.14 -29.51
CA ASN A 812 40.23 1.93 -29.59
C ASN A 812 40.76 0.84 -28.65
N ALA A 813 39.90 0.20 -27.85
CA ALA A 813 40.30 -0.75 -26.80
C ALA A 813 41.36 -0.19 -25.83
N VAL A 814 41.31 1.11 -25.54
CA VAL A 814 42.21 1.82 -24.62
C VAL A 814 41.47 2.20 -23.36
N GLN A 815 42.14 2.16 -22.20
CA GLN A 815 41.64 2.76 -20.97
C GLN A 815 42.60 3.83 -20.47
N TRP A 816 42.06 4.96 -20.04
CA TRP A 816 42.81 6.06 -19.45
C TRP A 816 42.43 6.28 -17.98
N PRO A 817 43.36 6.76 -17.15
CA PRO A 817 43.04 7.30 -15.83
C PRO A 817 42.07 8.49 -15.93
N GLU A 818 41.26 8.68 -14.89
CA GLU A 818 40.20 9.69 -14.85
C GLU A 818 40.73 11.12 -15.00
N GLU A 819 41.91 11.41 -14.43
CA GLU A 819 42.58 12.71 -14.56
C GLU A 819 42.88 13.04 -16.02
N LYS A 820 43.34 12.06 -16.81
CA LYS A 820 43.61 12.24 -18.23
C LYS A 820 42.33 12.45 -19.02
N LYS A 821 41.26 11.71 -18.70
CA LYS A 821 39.95 11.90 -19.35
C LYS A 821 39.43 13.32 -19.16
N LYS A 822 39.49 13.83 -17.92
CA LYS A 822 39.10 15.21 -17.59
C LYS A 822 39.93 16.24 -18.34
N GLU A 823 41.24 16.04 -18.42
CA GLU A 823 42.15 16.93 -19.16
C GLU A 823 41.80 17.00 -20.65
N ILE A 824 41.61 15.84 -21.31
CA ILE A 824 41.27 15.79 -22.73
C ILE A 824 39.89 16.37 -23.01
N CYS A 825 38.90 16.08 -22.16
CA CYS A 825 37.58 16.71 -22.25
C CYS A 825 37.65 18.23 -22.11
N ALA A 826 38.50 18.76 -21.21
CA ALA A 826 38.70 20.20 -21.03
C ALA A 826 39.37 20.83 -22.27
N LYS A 827 40.42 20.20 -22.80
CA LYS A 827 41.12 20.64 -24.02
C LYS A 827 40.19 20.62 -25.25
N LYS A 828 39.41 19.54 -25.42
CA LYS A 828 38.37 19.46 -26.45
C LYS A 828 37.38 20.60 -26.32
N ASN A 829 36.95 20.91 -25.10
CA ASN A 829 35.99 21.98 -24.87
C ASN A 829 36.54 23.36 -25.24
N MET A 830 37.76 23.68 -24.81
CA MET A 830 38.42 24.93 -25.18
C MET A 830 38.44 25.08 -26.70
N ARG A 831 38.89 24.04 -27.40
CA ARG A 831 38.94 24.04 -28.86
C ARG A 831 37.55 24.16 -29.50
N TYR A 832 36.56 23.48 -28.94
CA TYR A 832 35.19 23.58 -29.41
C TYR A 832 34.62 24.99 -29.21
N VAL A 833 34.86 25.63 -28.06
CA VAL A 833 34.45 27.02 -27.79
C VAL A 833 35.11 28.02 -28.76
N GLU A 834 36.39 27.81 -29.12
CA GLU A 834 37.03 28.60 -30.18
C GLU A 834 36.30 28.44 -31.52
N LEU A 835 35.98 27.21 -31.90
CA LEU A 835 35.25 26.92 -33.14
C LEU A 835 33.82 27.49 -33.13
N LEU A 836 33.18 27.63 -31.97
CA LEU A 836 31.85 28.23 -31.85
C LEU A 836 31.84 29.74 -32.19
N GLN A 837 32.98 30.43 -32.12
CA GLN A 837 33.08 31.86 -32.48
C GLN A 837 32.83 32.13 -33.97
N THR A 838 32.80 31.09 -34.80
CA THR A 838 32.48 31.22 -36.23
C THR A 838 30.98 31.14 -36.52
N LEU A 839 30.13 30.86 -35.52
CA LEU A 839 28.68 30.77 -35.71
C LEU A 839 28.06 32.16 -35.92
N THR A 840 27.13 32.21 -36.85
CA THR A 840 26.37 33.39 -37.25
C THR A 840 24.88 33.04 -37.37
N PRO A 841 23.96 34.02 -37.43
CA PRO A 841 22.55 33.74 -37.67
C PRO A 841 22.25 32.94 -38.95
N ASP A 842 23.13 32.94 -39.95
CA ASP A 842 23.00 32.13 -41.18
C ASP A 842 23.20 30.63 -40.94
N ASP A 843 23.74 30.25 -39.77
CA ASP A 843 23.95 28.85 -39.35
C ASP A 843 22.71 28.24 -38.66
N ILE A 844 21.60 28.98 -38.58
CA ILE A 844 20.30 28.44 -38.13
C ILE A 844 19.74 27.52 -39.22
N LEU A 845 19.32 26.32 -38.84
CA LEU A 845 18.77 25.36 -39.79
C LEU A 845 17.46 25.87 -40.41
N PRO A 846 17.18 25.52 -41.68
CA PRO A 846 16.00 26.03 -42.40
C PRO A 846 14.70 25.77 -41.64
N GLY A 847 13.82 26.77 -41.58
CA GLY A 847 12.49 26.68 -40.94
C GLY A 847 12.47 26.99 -39.44
N ILE A 848 13.59 26.85 -38.72
CA ILE A 848 13.62 26.98 -37.26
C ILE A 848 13.28 28.39 -36.77
N LEU A 849 13.88 29.43 -37.36
CA LEU A 849 13.59 30.81 -36.95
C LEU A 849 12.11 31.15 -37.13
N SER A 850 11.52 30.75 -38.27
CA SER A 850 10.09 30.95 -38.54
C SER A 850 9.21 30.20 -37.54
N LEU A 851 9.58 28.99 -37.15
CA LEU A 851 8.88 28.24 -36.12
C LEU A 851 8.97 28.93 -34.75
N LEU A 852 10.16 29.39 -34.34
CA LEU A 852 10.36 30.08 -33.05
C LEU A 852 9.54 31.38 -32.96
N GLU A 853 9.50 32.17 -34.04
CA GLU A 853 8.66 33.37 -34.14
C GLU A 853 7.18 33.02 -33.99
N GLU A 854 6.73 31.95 -34.65
CA GLU A 854 5.34 31.50 -34.62
C GLU A 854 4.94 30.93 -33.24
N LEU A 855 5.82 30.18 -32.58
CA LEU A 855 5.63 29.70 -31.21
C LEU A 855 5.46 30.88 -30.24
N LYS A 856 6.35 31.88 -30.33
CA LYS A 856 6.28 33.12 -29.54
C LYS A 856 4.97 33.88 -29.81
N ARG A 857 4.55 33.99 -31.08
CA ARG A 857 3.29 34.63 -31.47
C ARG A 857 2.05 33.92 -30.90
N ARG A 858 2.09 32.59 -30.75
CA ARG A 858 0.99 31.78 -30.19
C ARG A 858 1.10 31.54 -28.68
N ASN A 859 2.10 32.12 -28.01
CA ASN A 859 2.37 31.91 -26.59
C ASN A 859 2.61 30.42 -26.24
N ILE A 860 3.26 29.68 -27.13
CA ILE A 860 3.77 28.33 -26.89
C ILE A 860 5.25 28.48 -26.55
N LYS A 861 5.66 27.92 -25.41
CA LYS A 861 7.03 28.13 -24.89
C LYS A 861 8.02 27.31 -25.71
N ALA A 862 9.14 27.90 -26.12
CA ALA A 862 10.28 27.13 -26.60
C ALA A 862 11.27 26.91 -25.44
N SER A 863 11.75 25.69 -25.27
CA SER A 863 12.77 25.36 -24.27
C SER A 863 13.90 24.57 -24.91
N LEU A 864 15.13 24.78 -24.45
CA LEU A 864 16.29 24.10 -25.00
C LEU A 864 16.69 22.91 -24.13
N ALA A 865 16.78 21.71 -24.72
CA ALA A 865 17.06 20.44 -24.07
C ALA A 865 18.39 19.83 -24.57
N SER A 866 19.48 20.59 -24.44
CA SER A 866 20.81 20.18 -24.92
C SER A 866 21.66 19.59 -23.80
N ALA A 867 22.45 18.56 -24.10
CA ALA A 867 23.50 18.06 -23.20
C ALA A 867 24.75 18.97 -23.16
N SER A 868 24.84 19.97 -24.05
CA SER A 868 25.99 20.87 -24.15
C SER A 868 25.96 21.97 -23.09
N LYS A 869 27.02 22.03 -22.27
CA LYS A 869 27.24 23.15 -21.34
C LYS A 869 27.44 24.50 -22.04
N ASN A 870 27.64 24.50 -23.36
CA ASN A 870 27.83 25.72 -24.17
C ASN A 870 26.55 26.17 -24.88
N ALA A 871 25.41 25.51 -24.65
CA ALA A 871 24.17 25.75 -25.36
C ALA A 871 23.73 27.23 -25.32
N GLY A 872 23.86 27.88 -24.15
CA GLY A 872 23.61 29.32 -23.97
C GLY A 872 24.49 30.22 -24.86
N ALA A 873 25.78 29.90 -25.01
CA ALA A 873 26.67 30.67 -25.87
C ALA A 873 26.30 30.51 -27.35
N ILE A 874 25.86 29.32 -27.75
CA ILE A 874 25.44 29.01 -29.12
C ILE A 874 24.19 29.80 -29.49
N VAL A 875 23.13 29.75 -28.68
CA VAL A 875 21.90 30.51 -28.98
C VAL A 875 22.12 32.02 -28.96
N ASN A 876 23.06 32.51 -28.14
CA ASN A 876 23.47 33.92 -28.14
C ASN A 876 24.20 34.29 -29.44
N ALA A 877 25.12 33.46 -29.92
CA ALA A 877 25.84 33.70 -31.17
C ALA A 877 24.91 33.65 -32.40
N LEU A 878 23.90 32.78 -32.37
CA LEU A 878 22.85 32.70 -33.39
C LEU A 878 21.81 33.83 -33.29
N GLY A 879 21.79 34.61 -32.20
CA GLY A 879 20.85 35.72 -32.01
C GLY A 879 19.41 35.32 -31.67
N ILE A 880 19.20 34.11 -31.12
CA ILE A 880 17.85 33.55 -30.88
C ILE A 880 17.52 33.29 -29.40
N SER A 881 18.38 33.72 -28.47
CA SER A 881 18.18 33.49 -27.03
C SER A 881 16.84 34.01 -26.50
N GLU A 882 16.32 35.10 -27.07
CA GLU A 882 15.06 35.72 -26.65
C GLU A 882 13.79 34.91 -27.00
N TYR A 883 13.93 33.85 -27.81
CA TYR A 883 12.83 32.96 -28.16
C TYR A 883 12.66 31.81 -27.16
N PHE A 884 13.71 31.48 -26.40
CA PHE A 884 13.67 30.40 -25.42
C PHE A 884 13.20 30.91 -24.06
N ALA A 885 12.07 30.39 -23.59
CA ALA A 885 11.55 30.67 -22.26
C ALA A 885 12.41 30.02 -21.15
N ALA A 886 13.07 28.90 -21.49
CA ALA A 886 13.88 28.14 -20.56
C ALA A 886 14.99 27.36 -21.28
N MET A 887 15.98 26.93 -20.50
CA MET A 887 17.06 26.06 -20.95
C MET A 887 17.34 25.03 -19.86
N ALA A 888 17.40 23.77 -20.25
CA ALA A 888 17.80 22.69 -19.36
C ALA A 888 19.22 22.91 -18.85
N ASP A 889 19.53 22.42 -17.64
CA ASP A 889 20.85 22.52 -17.03
C ASP A 889 21.50 21.13 -17.05
N PRO A 890 22.47 20.90 -17.96
CA PRO A 890 23.18 19.63 -18.04
C PRO A 890 23.93 19.25 -16.75
N SER A 891 24.16 20.21 -15.84
CA SER A 891 24.81 19.94 -14.55
C SER A 891 23.86 19.38 -13.49
N GLN A 892 22.54 19.55 -13.66
CA GLN A 892 21.52 19.00 -12.76
C GLN A 892 20.98 17.64 -13.24
N VAL A 893 21.31 17.26 -14.48
CA VAL A 893 20.93 15.97 -15.07
C VAL A 893 21.87 14.86 -14.58
N GLN A 894 21.30 13.79 -14.02
CA GLN A 894 22.10 12.66 -13.51
C GLN A 894 22.58 11.72 -14.62
N LYS A 895 21.74 11.49 -15.63
CA LYS A 895 22.05 10.58 -16.74
C LYS A 895 21.72 11.24 -18.08
N SER A 896 22.66 11.17 -19.02
CA SER A 896 22.50 11.68 -20.38
C SER A 896 21.51 10.83 -21.19
N LYS A 897 21.11 11.33 -22.37
CA LYS A 897 20.28 10.57 -23.32
C LYS A 897 20.91 9.19 -23.57
N PRO A 898 20.15 8.07 -23.56
CA PRO A 898 18.69 7.98 -23.73
C PRO A 898 17.85 8.08 -22.45
N ALA A 899 18.42 8.51 -21.32
CA ALA A 899 17.63 8.79 -20.12
C ALA A 899 16.77 10.07 -20.30
N PRO A 900 15.58 10.15 -19.67
CA PRO A 900 14.62 11.24 -19.90
C PRO A 900 15.01 12.56 -19.19
N ASP A 901 16.04 12.55 -18.36
CA ASP A 901 16.41 13.60 -17.42
C ASP A 901 16.43 15.01 -18.05
N ILE A 902 17.12 15.18 -19.19
CA ILE A 902 17.29 16.50 -19.82
C ILE A 902 15.98 17.10 -20.34
N PHE A 903 15.07 16.27 -20.85
CA PHE A 903 13.79 16.75 -21.38
C PHE A 903 12.78 17.04 -20.28
N LEU A 904 12.80 16.24 -19.20
CA LEU A 904 12.00 16.51 -18.01
C LEU A 904 12.44 17.81 -17.33
N ASP A 905 13.74 18.06 -17.19
CA ASP A 905 14.28 19.33 -16.69
C ASP A 905 13.93 20.51 -17.61
N ALA A 906 13.99 20.32 -18.94
CA ALA A 906 13.59 21.35 -19.90
C ALA A 906 12.10 21.74 -19.77
N ALA A 907 11.21 20.76 -19.53
CA ALA A 907 9.79 20.99 -19.34
C ALA A 907 9.49 21.65 -17.98
N GLU A 908 10.14 21.18 -16.92
CA GLU A 908 10.01 21.75 -15.57
C GLU A 908 10.44 23.22 -15.53
N LYS A 909 11.59 23.57 -16.12
CA LYS A 909 12.05 24.96 -16.21
C LYS A 909 11.18 25.83 -17.10
N ALA A 910 10.54 25.23 -18.10
CA ALA A 910 9.54 25.93 -18.88
C ALA A 910 8.24 26.16 -18.11
N ASP A 911 8.07 25.59 -16.90
CA ASP A 911 6.80 25.56 -16.15
C ASP A 911 5.66 25.05 -17.04
N VAL A 912 5.89 23.90 -17.68
CA VAL A 912 4.92 23.19 -18.50
C VAL A 912 4.95 21.72 -18.13
N TRP A 913 3.77 21.15 -17.90
CA TRP A 913 3.65 19.73 -17.69
C TRP A 913 4.09 18.97 -18.94
N TYR A 914 4.98 17.98 -18.80
CA TYR A 914 5.64 17.33 -19.94
C TYR A 914 4.68 16.67 -20.94
N ASP A 915 3.45 16.29 -20.54
CA ASP A 915 2.46 15.78 -21.50
C ASP A 915 2.02 16.84 -22.53
N ASN A 916 2.14 18.11 -22.19
CA ASN A 916 1.86 19.26 -23.05
C ASN A 916 3.08 19.69 -23.89
N CYS A 917 4.15 18.89 -23.88
CA CYS A 917 5.36 19.16 -24.62
C CYS A 917 5.44 18.31 -25.90
N ILE A 918 6.07 18.86 -26.93
CA ILE A 918 6.69 18.08 -28.02
C ILE A 918 8.20 18.23 -27.91
N GLY A 919 8.94 17.14 -28.07
CA GLY A 919 10.38 17.18 -28.25
C GLY A 919 10.77 17.05 -29.71
N ILE A 920 11.76 17.83 -30.14
CA ILE A 920 12.33 17.75 -31.49
C ILE A 920 13.79 17.33 -31.38
N GLU A 921 14.16 16.27 -32.11
CA GLU A 921 15.44 15.59 -31.99
C GLU A 921 15.87 14.96 -33.33
N ASP A 922 17.17 14.84 -33.59
CA ASP A 922 17.72 14.18 -34.77
C ASP A 922 18.38 12.81 -34.48
N SER A 923 18.61 12.48 -33.20
CA SER A 923 19.28 11.26 -32.74
C SER A 923 18.33 10.20 -32.16
N GLN A 924 18.64 8.91 -32.39
CA GLN A 924 17.88 7.80 -31.82
C GLN A 924 17.87 7.81 -30.28
N ALA A 925 19.00 8.19 -29.66
CA ALA A 925 19.12 8.27 -28.22
C ALA A 925 18.16 9.33 -27.64
N GLY A 926 18.03 10.49 -28.29
CA GLY A 926 17.09 11.51 -27.83
C GLY A 926 15.62 11.14 -28.07
N ILE A 927 15.29 10.42 -29.14
CA ILE A 927 13.93 9.86 -29.32
C ILE A 927 13.58 8.90 -28.18
N PHE A 928 14.50 8.01 -27.80
CA PHE A 928 14.28 7.13 -26.64
C PHE A 928 14.13 7.92 -25.33
N ALA A 929 14.88 9.00 -25.14
CA ALA A 929 14.73 9.86 -23.96
C ALA A 929 13.36 10.55 -23.90
N LEU A 930 12.86 11.05 -25.04
CA LEU A 930 11.52 11.64 -25.15
C LEU A 930 10.43 10.61 -24.83
N ASN A 931 10.52 9.41 -25.42
CA ASN A 931 9.57 8.33 -25.16
C ASN A 931 9.56 7.90 -23.69
N LYS A 932 10.72 7.83 -23.04
CA LYS A 932 10.82 7.54 -21.60
C LYS A 932 10.23 8.66 -20.73
N ALA A 933 10.36 9.91 -21.14
CA ALA A 933 9.66 11.03 -20.50
C ALA A 933 8.14 11.01 -20.80
N GLY A 934 7.74 10.26 -21.83
CA GLY A 934 6.42 10.24 -22.45
C GLY A 934 6.03 11.58 -23.10
N ILE A 935 7.03 12.28 -23.60
CA ILE A 935 6.88 13.51 -24.39
C ILE A 935 6.75 13.08 -25.85
N LYS A 936 5.78 13.65 -26.58
CA LYS A 936 5.60 13.36 -28.01
C LYS A 936 6.87 13.71 -28.79
N ALA A 937 7.38 12.78 -29.58
CA ALA A 937 8.69 12.89 -30.22
C ALA A 937 8.59 13.15 -31.73
N VAL A 938 9.23 14.24 -32.17
CA VAL A 938 9.44 14.58 -33.59
C VAL A 938 10.89 14.31 -33.96
N GLY A 939 11.11 13.34 -34.84
CA GLY A 939 12.42 12.97 -35.35
C GLY A 939 12.77 13.69 -36.65
N ILE A 940 13.95 14.30 -36.73
CA ILE A 940 14.49 14.89 -37.97
C ILE A 940 15.56 13.96 -38.53
N ASN A 941 15.25 13.26 -39.63
CA ASN A 941 16.21 12.36 -40.26
C ASN A 941 15.94 12.20 -41.76
N LYS A 942 16.94 12.48 -42.60
CA LYS A 942 16.81 12.44 -44.06
C LYS A 942 16.35 11.08 -44.60
N ASN A 943 16.80 9.99 -44.00
CA ASN A 943 16.55 8.62 -44.46
C ASN A 943 15.35 7.95 -43.76
N ASN A 944 14.72 8.64 -42.81
CA ASN A 944 13.58 8.13 -42.06
C ASN A 944 13.88 6.84 -41.24
N GLU A 945 15.07 6.79 -40.62
CA GLU A 945 15.58 5.59 -39.93
C GLU A 945 15.36 5.58 -38.40
N LEU A 946 14.91 6.69 -37.80
CA LEU A 946 14.62 6.77 -36.37
C LEU A 946 13.40 5.92 -35.96
N GLU A 947 13.62 4.98 -35.05
CA GLU A 947 12.60 4.11 -34.48
C GLU A 947 11.81 4.81 -33.36
N CYS A 948 10.54 4.42 -33.19
CA CYS A 948 9.67 4.87 -32.11
C CYS A 948 9.44 6.40 -32.09
N THR A 949 9.39 7.05 -33.24
CA THR A 949 8.98 8.46 -33.35
C THR A 949 7.46 8.57 -33.49
N ASP A 950 6.84 9.60 -32.91
CA ASP A 950 5.42 9.91 -33.15
C ASP A 950 5.22 10.57 -34.51
N LEU A 951 6.21 11.37 -34.93
CA LEU A 951 6.28 12.01 -36.23
C LEU A 951 7.73 12.06 -36.70
N GLN A 952 7.95 11.77 -37.97
CA GLN A 952 9.29 11.82 -38.57
C GLN A 952 9.28 12.70 -39.82
N LEU A 953 10.28 13.58 -39.92
CA LEU A 953 10.44 14.54 -41.00
C LEU A 953 11.82 14.41 -41.64
N HIS A 954 11.93 14.71 -42.94
CA HIS A 954 13.19 14.59 -43.67
C HIS A 954 14.10 15.81 -43.45
N SER A 955 13.52 16.98 -43.15
CA SER A 955 14.24 18.22 -42.91
C SER A 955 13.54 19.12 -41.89
N THR A 956 14.33 19.96 -41.20
CA THR A 956 13.82 21.01 -40.31
C THR A 956 12.92 22.01 -41.04
N SER A 957 13.01 22.13 -42.37
CA SER A 957 12.11 23.00 -43.16
C SER A 957 10.65 22.56 -43.12
N GLU A 958 10.38 21.30 -42.77
CA GLU A 958 9.02 20.75 -42.66
C GLU A 958 8.40 20.99 -41.27
N LEU A 959 9.19 21.49 -40.32
CA LEU A 959 8.72 21.85 -38.98
C LEU A 959 7.87 23.12 -39.05
N THR A 960 6.56 22.93 -39.14
CA THR A 960 5.58 24.02 -39.07
C THR A 960 4.73 23.88 -37.81
N ILE A 961 4.18 25.00 -37.32
CA ILE A 961 3.31 24.95 -36.14
C ILE A 961 2.04 24.12 -36.41
N GLU A 962 1.53 24.14 -37.64
CA GLU A 962 0.38 23.33 -38.05
C GLU A 962 0.67 21.84 -37.94
N THR A 963 1.88 21.41 -38.33
CA THR A 963 2.31 20.02 -38.18
C THR A 963 2.36 19.62 -36.70
N LEU A 964 2.91 20.47 -35.83
CA LEU A 964 3.02 20.19 -34.39
C LEU A 964 1.66 20.15 -33.69
N LEU A 965 0.74 21.07 -34.04
CA LEU A 965 -0.60 21.13 -33.45
C LEU A 965 -1.42 19.86 -33.77
N ARG A 966 -1.29 19.32 -35.00
CA ARG A 966 -1.98 18.08 -35.41
C ARG A 966 -1.62 16.85 -34.58
N MET A 967 -0.49 16.86 -33.88
CA MET A 967 -0.09 15.75 -33.01
C MET A 967 -0.94 15.66 -31.73
N PHE A 968 -1.76 16.68 -31.43
CA PHE A 968 -2.67 16.73 -30.28
C PHE A 968 -4.16 16.70 -30.64
N ASP A 969 -4.48 16.63 -31.94
CA ASP A 969 -5.86 16.57 -32.41
C ASP A 969 -6.54 15.23 -32.03
#